data_AF-A0A091LJ38-F1
#
_entry.id   AF-A0A091LJ38-F1
#
_cell.length_a   1.000
_cell.length_b   1.000
_cell.length_c   1.000
_cell.angle_alpha   90.00
_cell.angle_beta   90.00
_cell.angle_gamma   90.00
#
_symmetry.space_group_name_H-M   'P 1'
#
loop_
_entity.id
_entity.type
_entity.pdbx_description
1 polymer ?
#
loop_
_entity_poly.entity_id
_entity_poly.type
_entity_poly.pdbx_seq_one_letter_code
_entity_poly.pdbx_strand_id
1 'polypeptide(L)'
;VVHEAVPSSTAIFLGTELLSTRVLGPEPFTACGPSEPITLRLRNILREYGEEGDLFTEMVQNAEDAGATVCRFLVDLRHCRKATSGLLDPGMVACHGPALWAYNNALFTEDDLRNITRVGAATKEGQAGRIGRFGLGFSSVYRVTDVPAVLSGETLLIFDPNGTHLGKHIPRAGCPGIRLDLSSRPRILRAFAEQFWPYHGIFGCRLPEPGPFPGSLFRLPFRTEEEAVTSQICSEAFGTERVQSLCTSFLGSNRLLLLFLQRVREISLEMLPDVATSAEDTMPRAMLRRKEIRDLGAPRDPPSRAAIEQLTACEEASKTTWHYLVLVCQGDGELLELFHKKTQAGLHPLPPMAGVALPLALTADGKWVPRLGAEEGQVFCHLPMPVTSGLPIHVHGAFSILSNRKGLWDTAEQGEWNRVLLRNAVPVAWLRALDHLRTMHEAGELKNYEYHVFWPDANTARYPFTEAVTSFCQAVAARNGPRIFSDGCSWCSLQDARFLHQAVVRHPKLGAVAKRVFATTLPHPLVAVALPEQVQRGLGKAVDPGTYDWPRFYCELVLPNLEDLSVVDRDPLLLHALDMSHDDVDKVLQRVFPATPHGHLQFINSLVHPRGRTASLYDPEDGRFPTGDAFLSPERLRQLERLGMVKDTMTLPELLERAKTVQLIWTKDHAQGCQRAAGILELLQDAVEERVNNTMQAAFQTVPFLPGTLPTGEHVLLPAAQLYHHLHAPLVGLIHPILDPKMLGENFSLPKEVASFLGLDRHLPAAIVLEQLQALSSSSNALPLEKLQDSTQRCYRYLHMLLQRDHSSWDEVASAVAQGEPFVLVGSHYVPVTAVAETLSFEAVPYLYQLPEQYRPYSQLWECVGLRHKFTWDDYAQVLCILAEMHAGEPLPAAELALALRLVSCGLMADDKEPDAYQTQQLFLPDQEGILRPQDKLHFNDTPWMPVDRDVLLCHEQVSRATALHCGVPTTRHWALERSRLLTADLSLWAQPFGAREDLPTRLKNILAEYPASARDMVTELLQNADDAGAGFVHFVWDRRQHPVDATFSENWNLLQGPALCIYNDSPFQQQDIEGIQRLGVGSKQGRPDVTGKYGLGFNTVFHYTDCPAFLTGDSALCVFDPHLYYMPGATTESPGAMFAVNPEFKRNFPDIYGTFLPSFFNLNQGVLFRLPLRTAAGATISRVSDMVVRDQDLMAMETVLAEEGEDLVLFLRHLHTVVFSEI
;
A
#
# COMPACT_ATOMS: atom_id res chain seq x y z
N VAL A 1 31.74 32.63 41.04
CA VAL A 1 30.68 33.66 40.93
C VAL A 1 31.31 34.89 40.31
N VAL A 2 30.74 35.42 39.22
CA VAL A 2 31.18 36.68 38.59
C VAL A 2 30.40 37.84 39.22
N HIS A 3 30.91 39.06 39.14
CA HIS A 3 30.25 40.24 39.68
C HIS A 3 29.00 40.61 38.86
N GLU A 4 27.90 40.98 39.54
CA GLU A 4 26.58 41.34 39.00
C GLU A 4 26.63 42.26 37.76
N ALA A 5 27.50 43.28 37.80
CA ALA A 5 27.69 44.24 36.71
C ALA A 5 28.35 43.68 35.42
N VAL A 6 28.62 42.37 35.33
CA VAL A 6 29.10 41.69 34.12
C VAL A 6 27.94 40.91 33.50
N PRO A 7 27.42 41.31 32.32
CA PRO A 7 26.31 40.60 31.68
C PRO A 7 26.63 39.12 31.40
N SER A 8 25.65 38.24 31.61
CA SER A 8 25.82 36.78 31.46
C SER A 8 26.42 36.37 30.11
N SER A 9 25.99 37.03 29.03
CA SER A 9 26.53 36.85 27.67
C SER A 9 28.03 37.13 27.57
N THR A 10 28.56 38.09 28.33
CA THR A 10 30.00 38.41 28.39
C THR A 10 30.77 37.36 29.18
N ALA A 11 30.21 36.85 30.28
CA ALA A 11 30.82 35.77 31.05
C ALA A 11 30.91 34.47 30.25
N ILE A 12 29.84 34.12 29.52
CA ILE A 12 29.78 32.95 28.63
C ILE A 12 30.77 33.09 27.46
N PHE A 13 30.82 34.26 26.80
CA PHE A 13 31.76 34.53 25.71
C PHE A 13 33.23 34.42 26.13
N LEU A 14 33.55 34.76 27.38
CA LEU A 14 34.89 34.63 27.96
C LEU A 14 35.22 33.21 28.46
N GLY A 15 34.35 32.22 28.24
CA GLY A 15 34.57 30.82 28.65
C GLY A 15 34.42 30.58 30.15
N THR A 16 33.63 31.40 30.85
CA THR A 16 33.39 31.24 32.29
C THR A 16 32.24 30.25 32.53
N GLU A 17 32.51 29.15 33.24
CA GLU A 17 31.47 28.17 33.60
C GLU A 17 30.32 28.81 34.41
N LEU A 18 29.08 28.39 34.10
CA LEU A 18 27.91 28.71 34.91
C LEU A 18 27.96 27.99 36.25
N LEU A 19 27.37 28.59 37.28
CA LEU A 19 27.41 28.03 38.64
C LEU A 19 26.62 26.71 38.75
N SER A 20 25.55 26.55 37.96
CA SER A 20 24.78 25.31 37.84
C SER A 20 25.65 24.15 37.36
N THR A 21 26.42 24.33 36.29
CA THR A 21 27.40 23.36 35.77
C THR A 21 28.42 22.95 36.84
N ARG A 22 28.80 23.90 37.71
CA ARG A 22 29.82 23.70 38.75
C ARG A 22 29.28 23.12 40.08
N VAL A 23 27.97 23.07 40.25
CA VAL A 23 27.29 22.43 41.40
C VAL A 23 27.05 20.94 41.13
N LEU A 24 27.01 20.51 39.87
CA LEU A 24 26.70 19.14 39.43
C LEU A 24 27.90 18.16 39.50
N GLY A 25 28.76 18.25 40.53
CA GLY A 25 29.95 17.40 40.59
C GLY A 25 30.62 17.23 41.97
N PRO A 26 30.80 15.99 42.46
CA PRO A 26 30.11 14.73 42.13
C PRO A 26 28.83 14.59 43.00
N GLU A 27 27.85 13.72 42.71
CA GLU A 27 27.83 12.53 41.86
C GLU A 27 26.61 12.52 40.90
N PRO A 28 26.77 12.81 39.60
CA PRO A 28 25.83 12.33 38.61
C PRO A 28 26.03 10.81 38.46
N PHE A 29 25.04 10.01 38.87
CA PHE A 29 25.07 8.56 38.66
C PHE A 29 24.95 8.25 37.18
N THR A 30 26.06 7.86 36.54
CA THR A 30 26.17 7.25 35.19
C THR A 30 25.39 7.92 34.06
N ALA A 31 26.12 8.40 33.05
CA ALA A 31 25.49 8.86 31.81
C ALA A 31 24.61 7.74 31.20
N CYS A 32 23.40 8.09 30.76
CA CYS A 32 22.37 7.16 30.34
C CYS A 32 21.73 7.61 29.00
N GLY A 33 20.96 6.76 28.35
CA GLY A 33 20.19 7.10 27.15
C GLY A 33 19.95 5.91 26.21
N PRO A 34 18.97 6.01 25.29
CA PRO A 34 18.68 4.97 24.31
C PRO A 34 19.88 4.74 23.39
N SER A 35 20.42 3.54 23.39
CA SER A 35 21.60 3.16 22.63
C SER A 35 21.43 1.77 22.00
N GLU A 36 21.83 1.63 20.73
CA GLU A 36 22.03 0.34 20.08
C GLU A 36 23.55 0.15 19.88
N PRO A 37 24.24 -0.65 20.71
CA PRO A 37 25.62 -1.01 20.45
C PRO A 37 25.75 -1.56 19.03
N ILE A 38 26.75 -1.08 18.27
CA ILE A 38 26.89 -1.44 16.85
C ILE A 38 26.98 -2.95 16.61
N THR A 39 27.57 -3.70 17.55
CA THR A 39 27.61 -5.16 17.53
C THR A 39 26.22 -5.80 17.63
N LEU A 40 25.35 -5.27 18.49
CA LEU A 40 23.95 -5.65 18.63
C LEU A 40 23.16 -5.30 17.37
N ARG A 41 23.33 -4.09 16.82
CA ARG A 41 22.65 -3.66 15.59
C ARG A 41 22.97 -4.60 14.43
N LEU A 42 24.26 -4.89 14.22
CA LEU A 42 24.72 -5.83 13.21
C LEU A 42 24.17 -7.25 13.44
N ARG A 43 24.16 -7.74 14.70
CA ARG A 43 23.54 -9.03 15.04
C ARG A 43 22.04 -9.09 14.73
N ASN A 44 21.30 -8.01 14.98
CA ASN A 44 19.87 -7.94 14.71
C ASN A 44 19.61 -7.93 13.19
N ILE A 45 20.40 -7.16 12.41
CA ILE A 45 20.37 -7.20 10.94
C ILE A 45 20.67 -8.62 10.42
N LEU A 46 21.67 -9.32 10.97
CA LEU A 46 21.98 -10.71 10.58
C LEU A 46 20.89 -11.75 10.95
N ARG A 47 19.92 -11.39 11.80
CA ARG A 47 18.72 -12.20 12.07
C ARG A 47 17.56 -11.86 11.13
N GLU A 48 17.45 -10.58 10.74
CA GLU A 48 16.49 -10.10 9.74
C GLU A 48 16.82 -10.62 8.33
N TYR A 49 18.11 -10.67 7.97
CA TYR A 49 18.62 -11.12 6.67
C TYR A 49 18.85 -12.64 6.67
N GLY A 50 18.26 -13.33 5.70
CA GLY A 50 17.90 -14.74 5.86
C GLY A 50 19.05 -15.70 5.59
N GLU A 51 19.77 -15.48 4.51
CA GLU A 51 20.53 -16.53 3.84
C GLU A 51 21.98 -16.11 3.57
N GLU A 52 22.83 -17.07 3.21
CA GLU A 52 24.22 -16.79 2.82
C GLU A 52 24.30 -16.24 1.38
N GLY A 53 23.28 -16.51 0.54
CA GLY A 53 23.16 -15.97 -0.82
C GLY A 53 22.92 -14.46 -0.90
N ASP A 54 22.39 -13.86 0.17
CA ASP A 54 22.18 -12.40 0.29
C ASP A 54 23.50 -11.62 0.07
N LEU A 55 24.64 -12.21 0.48
CA LEU A 55 25.98 -11.62 0.36
C LEU A 55 26.38 -11.30 -1.09
N PHE A 56 26.21 -12.25 -2.01
CA PHE A 56 26.58 -12.04 -3.42
C PHE A 56 25.67 -10.98 -4.05
N THR A 57 24.38 -11.00 -3.74
CA THR A 57 23.39 -10.02 -4.19
C THR A 57 23.76 -8.61 -3.75
N GLU A 58 24.09 -8.40 -2.48
CA GLU A 58 24.48 -7.08 -1.95
C GLU A 58 25.86 -6.61 -2.43
N MET A 59 26.83 -7.51 -2.65
CA MET A 59 28.12 -7.12 -3.24
C MET A 59 27.99 -6.74 -4.73
N VAL A 60 27.16 -7.45 -5.50
CA VAL A 60 26.84 -7.08 -6.89
C VAL A 60 26.06 -5.76 -6.94
N GLN A 61 25.16 -5.51 -5.99
CA GLN A 61 24.48 -4.22 -5.86
C GLN A 61 25.45 -3.06 -5.60
N ASN A 62 26.38 -3.24 -4.66
CA ASN A 62 27.39 -2.22 -4.37
C ASN A 62 28.30 -1.93 -5.58
N ALA A 63 28.57 -2.94 -6.41
CA ALA A 63 29.28 -2.77 -7.67
C ALA A 63 28.46 -2.01 -8.73
N GLU A 64 27.18 -2.34 -8.92
CA GLU A 64 26.26 -1.63 -9.83
C GLU A 64 26.09 -0.16 -9.43
N ASP A 65 25.85 0.09 -8.13
CA ASP A 65 25.73 1.43 -7.54
C ASP A 65 26.98 2.27 -7.82
N ALA A 66 28.18 1.71 -7.63
CA ALA A 66 29.46 2.38 -7.92
C ALA A 66 29.73 2.56 -9.43
N GLY A 67 28.95 1.89 -10.29
CA GLY A 67 29.06 1.98 -11.74
C GLY A 67 29.99 0.97 -12.40
N ALA A 68 30.32 -0.13 -11.72
CA ALA A 68 31.13 -1.20 -12.26
C ALA A 68 30.43 -1.92 -13.42
N THR A 69 31.24 -2.57 -14.27
CA THR A 69 30.77 -3.45 -15.35
C THR A 69 31.03 -4.93 -15.05
N VAL A 70 31.93 -5.21 -14.10
CA VAL A 70 32.35 -6.55 -13.67
C VAL A 70 32.44 -6.59 -12.14
N CYS A 71 31.94 -7.65 -11.51
CA CYS A 71 32.15 -7.93 -10.09
C CYS A 71 32.64 -9.38 -9.89
N ARG A 72 33.84 -9.58 -9.35
CA ARG A 72 34.49 -10.90 -9.20
C ARG A 72 34.65 -11.28 -7.74
N PHE A 73 34.48 -12.55 -7.45
CA PHE A 73 34.61 -13.13 -6.13
C PHE A 73 35.76 -14.14 -6.14
N LEU A 74 36.59 -14.15 -5.11
CA LEU A 74 37.70 -15.11 -4.97
C LEU A 74 37.71 -15.68 -3.56
N VAL A 75 37.51 -16.98 -3.44
CA VAL A 75 37.67 -17.73 -2.18
C VAL A 75 39.15 -18.10 -2.04
N ASP A 76 39.83 -17.40 -1.15
CA ASP A 76 41.26 -17.54 -0.87
C ASP A 76 41.46 -18.39 0.39
N LEU A 77 41.95 -19.62 0.22
CA LEU A 77 42.12 -20.60 1.30
C LEU A 77 43.54 -20.63 1.88
N ARG A 78 44.44 -19.74 1.43
CA ARG A 78 45.83 -19.69 1.89
C ARG A 78 45.93 -19.18 3.32
N HIS A 79 46.60 -19.94 4.18
CA HIS A 79 46.97 -19.47 5.52
C HIS A 79 48.29 -18.67 5.46
N CYS A 80 48.30 -17.41 5.86
CA CYS A 80 49.53 -16.60 5.91
C CYS A 80 50.38 -16.92 7.17
N ARG A 81 50.97 -18.12 7.21
CA ARG A 81 51.64 -18.72 8.40
C ARG A 81 52.96 -18.05 8.86
N LYS A 82 53.14 -16.73 8.66
CA LYS A 82 54.41 -16.01 8.91
C LYS A 82 54.30 -14.61 9.52
N ALA A 83 53.14 -13.95 9.50
CA ALA A 83 53.01 -12.56 9.96
C ALA A 83 52.81 -12.45 11.48
N THR A 84 53.69 -11.76 12.19
CA THR A 84 53.60 -11.54 13.65
C THR A 84 54.25 -10.23 14.15
N SER A 85 54.86 -9.43 13.28
CA SER A 85 55.72 -8.30 13.69
C SER A 85 55.43 -6.97 12.98
N GLY A 86 54.92 -7.02 11.74
CA GLY A 86 54.57 -5.85 10.92
C GLY A 86 53.06 -5.73 10.67
N LEU A 87 52.27 -5.95 11.72
CA LEU A 87 50.81 -5.78 11.74
C LEU A 87 50.42 -4.46 12.42
N LEU A 88 49.26 -3.90 12.05
CA LEU A 88 48.77 -2.65 12.65
C LEU A 88 48.52 -2.80 14.15
N ASP A 89 47.98 -3.94 14.56
CA ASP A 89 47.92 -4.42 15.94
C ASP A 89 48.09 -5.95 15.94
N PRO A 90 48.73 -6.58 16.95
CA PRO A 90 48.73 -8.03 17.14
C PRO A 90 47.36 -8.73 17.02
N GLY A 91 46.24 -8.07 17.32
CA GLY A 91 44.90 -8.63 17.11
C GLY A 91 44.60 -8.97 15.64
N MET A 92 45.22 -8.28 14.68
CA MET A 92 45.00 -8.49 13.24
C MET A 92 45.52 -9.84 12.70
N VAL A 93 46.14 -10.69 13.53
CA VAL A 93 46.63 -12.03 13.11
C VAL A 93 45.49 -12.92 12.59
N ALA A 94 44.30 -12.90 13.19
CA ALA A 94 43.17 -13.72 12.75
C ALA A 94 42.74 -13.37 11.31
N CYS A 95 42.75 -12.07 10.99
CA CYS A 95 42.40 -11.51 9.68
C CYS A 95 43.33 -11.93 8.52
N HIS A 96 44.41 -12.67 8.81
CA HIS A 96 45.41 -13.18 7.84
C HIS A 96 45.20 -14.65 7.44
N GLY A 97 44.15 -15.29 7.96
CA GLY A 97 43.68 -16.59 7.48
C GLY A 97 42.97 -16.53 6.11
N PRO A 98 42.30 -17.64 5.75
CA PRO A 98 41.38 -17.73 4.61
C PRO A 98 40.35 -16.59 4.57
N ALA A 99 39.92 -16.20 3.36
CA ALA A 99 39.01 -15.08 3.15
C ALA A 99 38.17 -15.22 1.88
N LEU A 100 36.99 -14.60 1.87
CA LEU A 100 36.33 -14.20 0.63
C LEU A 100 36.83 -12.81 0.23
N TRP A 101 37.30 -12.68 -1.02
CA TRP A 101 37.52 -11.40 -1.67
C TRP A 101 36.34 -11.08 -2.58
N ALA A 102 35.95 -9.81 -2.66
CA ALA A 102 35.06 -9.30 -3.69
C ALA A 102 35.70 -8.07 -4.36
N TYR A 103 35.76 -8.07 -5.68
CA TYR A 103 36.37 -7.03 -6.51
C TYR A 103 35.35 -6.45 -7.49
N ASN A 104 35.35 -5.14 -7.68
CA ASN A 104 34.66 -4.52 -8.81
C ASN A 104 35.52 -3.44 -9.47
N ASN A 105 35.30 -3.23 -10.78
CA ASN A 105 36.13 -2.33 -11.59
C ASN A 105 35.72 -0.85 -11.54
N ALA A 106 35.02 -0.41 -10.48
CA ALA A 106 34.70 0.99 -10.21
C ALA A 106 35.41 1.48 -8.93
N LEU A 107 35.66 2.78 -8.86
CA LEU A 107 36.19 3.46 -7.68
C LEU A 107 35.03 3.99 -6.85
N PHE A 108 34.98 3.65 -5.55
CA PHE A 108 34.03 4.25 -4.62
C PHE A 108 34.36 5.74 -4.42
N THR A 109 33.33 6.59 -4.49
CA THR A 109 33.46 8.03 -4.17
C THR A 109 33.56 8.26 -2.67
N GLU A 110 33.92 9.48 -2.24
CA GLU A 110 33.90 9.85 -0.82
C GLU A 110 32.53 9.62 -0.17
N ASP A 111 31.43 9.80 -0.91
CA ASP A 111 30.09 9.57 -0.37
C ASP A 111 29.70 8.08 -0.34
N ASP A 112 30.23 7.25 -1.25
CA ASP A 112 30.14 5.78 -1.10
C ASP A 112 30.92 5.32 0.14
N LEU A 113 32.14 5.85 0.34
CA LEU A 113 32.99 5.57 1.51
C LEU A 113 32.39 6.10 2.83
N ARG A 114 31.61 7.19 2.80
CA ARG A 114 30.85 7.66 3.96
C ARG A 114 29.63 6.77 4.23
N ASN A 115 28.86 6.43 3.20
CA ASN A 115 27.61 5.70 3.36
C ASN A 115 27.83 4.27 3.84
N ILE A 116 28.92 3.60 3.44
CA ILE A 116 29.31 2.27 3.96
C ILE A 116 29.64 2.26 5.46
N THR A 117 29.88 3.42 6.11
CA THR A 117 30.02 3.51 7.58
C THR A 117 28.72 3.70 8.35
N ARG A 118 27.65 4.11 7.69
CA ARG A 118 26.39 4.49 8.34
C ARG A 118 25.42 3.33 8.27
N VAL A 119 25.48 2.45 9.27
CA VAL A 119 24.54 1.33 9.39
C VAL A 119 23.14 1.91 9.56
N GLY A 120 22.15 1.26 8.94
CA GLY A 120 20.74 1.65 8.96
C GLY A 120 20.36 2.97 8.27
N ALA A 121 21.29 3.88 8.02
CA ALA A 121 20.96 5.21 7.52
C ALA A 121 20.62 5.18 6.02
N ALA A 122 19.41 5.62 5.67
CA ALA A 122 18.84 5.66 4.32
C ALA A 122 19.49 6.73 3.40
N THR A 123 20.82 6.87 3.46
CA THR A 123 21.65 7.88 2.78
C THR A 123 21.66 7.83 1.25
N LYS A 124 21.12 6.76 0.66
CA LYS A 124 20.92 6.60 -0.78
C LYS A 124 19.45 6.81 -1.20
N GLU A 125 18.54 7.03 -0.25
CA GLU A 125 17.13 7.28 -0.54
C GLU A 125 16.99 8.59 -1.32
N GLY A 126 16.61 8.45 -2.59
CA GLY A 126 16.50 9.54 -3.55
C GLY A 126 17.72 9.83 -4.43
N GLN A 127 18.82 9.10 -4.30
CA GLN A 127 19.91 9.18 -5.28
C GLN A 127 19.53 8.45 -6.56
N ALA A 128 19.09 9.20 -7.57
CA ALA A 128 18.67 8.65 -8.86
C ALA A 128 19.75 7.74 -9.48
N GLY A 129 19.40 6.47 -9.76
CA GLY A 129 20.31 5.47 -10.30
C GLY A 129 21.15 4.70 -9.27
N ARG A 130 20.84 4.78 -7.97
CA ARG A 130 21.33 3.85 -6.94
C ARG A 130 20.20 2.91 -6.51
N ILE A 131 20.54 1.66 -6.20
CA ILE A 131 19.61 0.57 -5.83
C ILE A 131 19.64 0.31 -4.31
N GLY A 132 20.78 0.55 -3.64
CA GLY A 132 20.99 0.25 -2.22
C GLY A 132 20.34 1.23 -1.22
N ARG A 133 19.00 1.38 -1.26
CA ARG A 133 18.20 2.38 -0.51
C ARG A 133 18.57 2.55 0.98
N PHE A 134 18.62 1.45 1.74
CA PHE A 134 18.65 1.49 3.22
C PHE A 134 20.04 1.50 3.88
N GLY A 135 21.14 1.44 3.12
CA GLY A 135 22.51 1.31 3.67
C GLY A 135 22.85 -0.04 4.33
N LEU A 136 21.84 -0.82 4.73
CA LEU A 136 21.97 -2.10 5.44
C LEU A 136 22.78 -3.17 4.70
N GLY A 137 22.76 -3.18 3.36
CA GLY A 137 23.28 -4.27 2.53
C GLY A 137 24.73 -4.70 2.78
N PHE A 138 25.63 -3.76 3.09
CA PHE A 138 27.01 -4.09 3.46
C PHE A 138 27.09 -4.91 4.76
N SER A 139 26.13 -4.76 5.67
CA SER A 139 26.11 -5.49 6.95
C SER A 139 26.01 -7.01 6.78
N SER A 140 25.55 -7.49 5.60
CA SER A 140 25.53 -8.92 5.27
C SER A 140 26.91 -9.58 5.33
N VAL A 141 28.01 -8.84 5.11
CA VAL A 141 29.38 -9.38 5.22
C VAL A 141 29.69 -9.90 6.61
N TYR A 142 29.02 -9.37 7.65
CA TYR A 142 29.25 -9.80 9.03
C TYR A 142 28.72 -11.21 9.35
N ARG A 143 28.01 -11.84 8.41
CA ARG A 143 27.73 -13.29 8.49
C ARG A 143 29.01 -14.12 8.35
N VAL A 144 29.97 -13.62 7.56
CA VAL A 144 31.18 -14.32 7.10
C VAL A 144 32.45 -13.89 7.86
N THR A 145 32.52 -12.63 8.29
CA THR A 145 33.71 -12.04 8.95
C THR A 145 33.32 -11.12 10.11
N ASP A 146 34.21 -10.89 11.07
CA ASP A 146 34.07 -9.76 12.03
C ASP A 146 34.88 -8.52 11.62
N VAL A 147 35.83 -8.65 10.68
CA VAL A 147 36.78 -7.59 10.30
C VAL A 147 36.81 -7.40 8.78
N PRO A 148 35.74 -6.85 8.17
CA PRO A 148 35.75 -6.55 6.76
C PRO A 148 36.68 -5.36 6.48
N ALA A 149 37.44 -5.45 5.38
CA ALA A 149 38.32 -4.38 4.93
C ALA A 149 38.02 -4.00 3.47
N VAL A 150 38.08 -2.71 3.14
CA VAL A 150 37.67 -2.16 1.84
C VAL A 150 38.75 -1.22 1.30
N LEU A 151 39.39 -1.61 0.20
CA LEU A 151 40.38 -0.84 -0.53
C LEU A 151 39.72 -0.22 -1.78
N SER A 152 39.68 1.11 -1.90
CA SER A 152 39.23 1.81 -3.11
C SER A 152 40.24 2.91 -3.45
N GLY A 153 40.82 2.84 -4.65
CA GLY A 153 41.84 3.79 -5.08
C GLY A 153 43.03 3.81 -4.12
N GLU A 154 43.16 4.87 -3.34
CA GLU A 154 44.25 5.11 -2.39
C GLU A 154 43.79 5.04 -0.92
N THR A 155 42.50 4.81 -0.65
CA THR A 155 41.94 4.66 0.71
C THR A 155 41.73 3.19 1.04
N LEU A 156 42.25 2.76 2.19
CA LEU A 156 41.88 1.50 2.86
C LEU A 156 41.04 1.79 4.11
N LEU A 157 39.92 1.11 4.22
CA LEU A 157 39.06 1.07 5.40
C LEU A 157 39.20 -0.28 6.08
N ILE A 158 39.29 -0.31 7.41
CA ILE A 158 39.21 -1.55 8.20
C ILE A 158 38.19 -1.31 9.32
N PHE A 159 37.15 -2.14 9.36
CA PHE A 159 36.11 -2.11 10.37
C PHE A 159 36.40 -3.17 11.44
N ASP A 160 36.27 -2.83 12.72
CA ASP A 160 36.41 -3.78 13.84
C ASP A 160 35.32 -3.50 14.88
N PRO A 161 34.02 -3.75 14.57
CA PRO A 161 32.89 -3.47 15.45
C PRO A 161 32.96 -4.14 16.83
N ASN A 162 33.65 -5.28 16.97
CA ASN A 162 33.88 -5.91 18.28
C ASN A 162 35.01 -5.21 19.10
N GLY A 163 35.86 -4.39 18.46
CA GLY A 163 37.00 -3.71 19.08
C GLY A 163 38.17 -4.62 19.49
N THR A 164 38.13 -5.90 19.09
CA THR A 164 39.06 -6.95 19.54
C THR A 164 40.35 -7.03 18.73
N HIS A 165 40.39 -6.45 17.53
CA HIS A 165 41.49 -6.61 16.57
C HIS A 165 42.34 -5.35 16.43
N LEU A 166 41.75 -4.17 16.64
CA LEU A 166 42.39 -2.84 16.55
C LEU A 166 42.37 -2.08 17.88
N GLY A 167 42.20 -2.77 19.01
CA GLY A 167 41.90 -2.19 20.33
C GLY A 167 42.87 -1.13 20.86
N LYS A 168 44.12 -1.03 20.39
CA LYS A 168 45.05 0.08 20.75
C LYS A 168 44.82 1.36 19.95
N HIS A 169 43.97 1.32 18.92
CA HIS A 169 43.82 2.37 17.91
C HIS A 169 42.38 2.87 17.74
N ILE A 170 41.41 2.30 18.47
CA ILE A 170 40.04 2.78 18.57
C ILE A 170 39.86 3.52 19.91
N PRO A 171 39.95 4.86 19.97
CA PRO A 171 39.91 5.61 21.23
C PRO A 171 38.49 5.93 21.75
N ARG A 172 37.44 5.49 21.05
CA ARG A 172 36.02 5.74 21.36
C ARG A 172 35.15 4.58 20.85
N ALA A 173 34.12 4.20 21.62
CA ALA A 173 33.25 3.07 21.28
C ALA A 173 32.39 3.34 20.03
N GLY A 174 31.99 4.58 19.80
CA GLY A 174 31.12 4.99 18.68
C GLY A 174 31.79 5.10 17.31
N CYS A 175 33.06 4.72 17.14
CA CYS A 175 33.77 4.73 15.85
C CYS A 175 34.74 3.53 15.72
N PRO A 176 34.20 2.30 15.58
CA PRO A 176 34.97 1.06 15.66
C PRO A 176 35.67 0.70 14.33
N GLY A 177 36.77 1.40 14.04
CA GLY A 177 37.58 1.13 12.86
C GLY A 177 38.55 2.26 12.54
N ILE A 178 39.30 2.08 11.46
CA ILE A 178 40.29 3.03 10.98
C ILE A 178 40.16 3.30 9.48
N ARG A 179 40.30 4.57 9.10
CA ARG A 179 40.56 5.00 7.72
C ARG A 179 42.03 5.29 7.54
N LEU A 180 42.64 4.66 6.54
CA LEU A 180 44.02 4.82 6.13
C LEU A 180 44.09 5.37 4.70
N ASP A 181 44.78 6.49 4.53
CA ASP A 181 45.18 7.04 3.24
C ASP A 181 46.60 6.55 2.93
N LEU A 182 46.74 5.83 1.82
CA LEU A 182 47.98 5.17 1.41
C LEU A 182 48.89 6.07 0.56
N SER A 183 48.37 7.14 -0.06
CA SER A 183 49.13 8.01 -0.96
C SER A 183 49.77 9.20 -0.27
N SER A 184 49.10 9.82 0.72
CA SER A 184 49.73 10.86 1.55
C SER A 184 50.71 10.29 2.58
N ARG A 185 50.58 9.00 2.95
CA ARG A 185 51.33 8.36 4.04
C ARG A 185 52.02 7.03 3.66
N PRO A 186 52.76 6.91 2.53
CA PRO A 186 53.33 5.64 2.03
C PRO A 186 54.40 5.00 2.94
N ARG A 187 54.75 5.63 4.07
CA ARG A 187 55.53 5.00 5.15
C ARG A 187 54.75 3.86 5.82
N ILE A 188 53.42 3.93 5.89
CA ILE A 188 52.57 2.93 6.55
C ILE A 188 52.72 1.54 5.89
N LEU A 189 52.79 1.51 4.55
CA LEU A 189 53.00 0.31 3.73
C LEU A 189 54.36 -0.36 3.98
N ARG A 190 55.35 0.39 4.47
CA ARG A 190 56.69 -0.14 4.81
C ARG A 190 56.81 -0.52 6.28
N ALA A 191 56.17 0.24 7.18
CA ALA A 191 56.17 -0.03 8.62
C ALA A 191 55.34 -1.29 8.96
N PHE A 192 54.22 -1.48 8.28
CA PHE A 192 53.29 -2.60 8.49
C PHE A 192 53.17 -3.47 7.23
N ALA A 193 54.31 -3.74 6.57
CA ALA A 193 54.33 -4.45 5.29
C ALA A 193 53.65 -5.84 5.35
N GLU A 194 53.74 -6.52 6.50
CA GLU A 194 53.09 -7.83 6.70
C GLU A 194 51.56 -7.71 6.60
N GLN A 195 50.97 -6.65 7.18
CA GLN A 195 49.52 -6.37 7.16
C GLN A 195 48.93 -6.40 5.74
N PHE A 196 49.70 -5.96 4.74
CA PHE A 196 49.25 -5.79 3.37
C PHE A 196 49.62 -6.96 2.45
N TRP A 197 50.46 -7.92 2.87
CA TRP A 197 50.84 -9.08 2.06
C TRP A 197 49.66 -9.88 1.49
N PRO A 198 48.52 -10.11 2.19
CA PRO A 198 47.41 -10.86 1.62
C PRO A 198 46.84 -10.27 0.32
N TYR A 199 46.96 -8.94 0.14
CA TYR A 199 46.48 -8.22 -1.04
C TYR A 199 47.38 -8.41 -2.28
N HIS A 200 48.60 -8.91 -2.12
CA HIS A 200 49.58 -8.95 -3.20
C HIS A 200 49.17 -9.90 -4.33
N GLY A 201 49.09 -9.38 -5.55
CA GLY A 201 48.66 -10.10 -6.75
C GLY A 201 47.14 -10.25 -6.92
N ILE A 202 46.37 -10.11 -5.84
CA ILE A 202 44.90 -10.31 -5.85
C ILE A 202 44.23 -9.27 -6.75
N PHE A 203 43.60 -9.74 -7.82
CA PHE A 203 43.02 -8.92 -8.90
C PHE A 203 43.97 -7.82 -9.44
N GLY A 204 45.28 -8.07 -9.43
CA GLY A 204 46.30 -7.12 -9.88
C GLY A 204 46.70 -6.04 -8.85
N CYS A 205 46.23 -6.15 -7.60
CA CYS A 205 46.67 -5.29 -6.51
C CYS A 205 48.16 -5.51 -6.19
N ARG A 206 48.89 -4.42 -5.96
CA ARG A 206 50.36 -4.42 -5.78
C ARG A 206 50.83 -4.21 -4.35
N LEU A 207 49.93 -3.94 -3.41
CA LEU A 207 50.28 -3.71 -2.01
C LEU A 207 51.18 -4.85 -1.49
N PRO A 208 52.21 -4.56 -0.65
CA PRO A 208 52.58 -3.27 -0.06
C PRO A 208 53.31 -2.25 -0.98
N GLU A 209 53.41 -2.46 -2.30
CA GLU A 209 53.93 -1.42 -3.19
C GLU A 209 52.99 -0.20 -3.24
N PRO A 210 53.52 1.04 -3.25
CA PRO A 210 52.70 2.25 -3.25
C PRO A 210 52.09 2.54 -4.63
N GLY A 211 50.76 2.69 -4.69
CA GLY A 211 50.03 3.17 -5.85
C GLY A 211 48.51 2.97 -5.69
N PRO A 212 47.68 3.69 -6.48
CA PRO A 212 46.24 3.50 -6.47
C PRO A 212 45.82 2.12 -7.01
N PHE A 213 44.88 1.47 -6.34
CA PHE A 213 44.18 0.30 -6.87
C PHE A 213 43.08 0.74 -7.86
N PRO A 214 43.07 0.27 -9.12
CA PRO A 214 42.16 0.76 -10.17
C PRO A 214 40.76 0.11 -10.10
N GLY A 215 40.11 0.22 -8.93
CA GLY A 215 38.80 -0.36 -8.65
C GLY A 215 38.53 -0.37 -7.14
N SER A 216 37.62 -1.24 -6.72
CA SER A 216 37.29 -1.45 -5.29
C SER A 216 37.44 -2.93 -4.94
N LEU A 217 38.15 -3.23 -3.85
CA LEU A 217 38.50 -4.57 -3.39
C LEU A 217 38.16 -4.74 -1.91
N PHE A 218 37.27 -5.67 -1.63
CA PHE A 218 36.84 -6.09 -0.31
C PHE A 218 37.62 -7.35 0.11
N ARG A 219 38.16 -7.37 1.33
CA ARG A 219 38.68 -8.58 2.00
C ARG A 219 37.76 -8.91 3.16
N LEU A 220 37.22 -10.12 3.18
CA LEU A 220 36.34 -10.66 4.23
C LEU A 220 36.98 -11.93 4.82
N PRO A 221 37.89 -11.83 5.81
CA PRO A 221 38.49 -12.99 6.47
C PRO A 221 37.44 -13.90 7.09
N PHE A 222 37.51 -15.21 6.84
CA PHE A 222 36.52 -16.16 7.35
C PHE A 222 36.63 -16.31 8.86
N ARG A 223 35.53 -16.07 9.58
CA ARG A 223 35.50 -16.12 11.05
C ARG A 223 35.94 -17.50 11.56
N THR A 224 36.92 -17.53 12.48
CA THR A 224 37.36 -18.77 13.15
C THR A 224 36.45 -19.16 14.32
N GLU A 225 36.65 -20.36 14.88
CA GLU A 225 35.93 -20.82 16.08
C GLU A 225 36.25 -19.94 17.30
N GLU A 226 37.49 -19.45 17.43
CA GLU A 226 37.94 -18.56 18.50
C GLU A 226 37.31 -17.17 18.41
N GLU A 227 37.19 -16.62 17.19
CA GLU A 227 36.45 -15.39 16.93
C GLU A 227 34.95 -15.59 17.20
N ALA A 228 34.35 -16.71 16.78
CA ALA A 228 32.92 -16.99 17.00
C ALA A 228 32.52 -17.10 18.48
N VAL A 229 33.40 -17.58 19.36
CA VAL A 229 33.17 -17.61 20.81
C VAL A 229 33.19 -16.20 21.46
N THR A 230 33.84 -15.23 20.82
CA THR A 230 34.05 -13.88 21.39
C THR A 230 33.30 -12.76 20.65
N SER A 231 32.87 -12.99 19.41
CA SER A 231 32.09 -12.04 18.62
C SER A 231 30.71 -11.79 19.21
N GLN A 232 30.39 -10.52 19.43
CA GLN A 232 29.06 -10.10 19.88
C GLN A 232 28.04 -10.11 18.72
N ILE A 233 28.51 -10.23 17.47
CA ILE A 233 27.75 -10.05 16.23
C ILE A 233 27.19 -11.37 15.72
N CYS A 234 28.02 -12.40 15.61
CA CYS A 234 27.64 -13.71 15.09
C CYS A 234 28.45 -14.81 15.79
N SER A 235 27.74 -15.69 16.49
CA SER A 235 28.32 -16.79 17.28
C SER A 235 28.57 -18.06 16.46
N GLU A 236 28.83 -17.93 15.17
CA GLU A 236 29.07 -19.04 14.24
C GLU A 236 30.36 -18.79 13.45
N ALA A 237 31.26 -19.78 13.43
CA ALA A 237 32.42 -19.77 12.56
C ALA A 237 32.02 -19.97 11.09
N PHE A 238 32.87 -19.51 10.16
CA PHE A 238 32.69 -19.71 8.73
C PHE A 238 33.58 -20.84 8.21
N GLY A 239 33.40 -22.03 8.81
CA GLY A 239 34.20 -23.23 8.53
C GLY A 239 34.03 -23.84 7.14
N THR A 240 34.87 -24.82 6.82
CA THR A 240 35.04 -25.42 5.47
C THR A 240 33.75 -25.83 4.77
N GLU A 241 32.78 -26.40 5.49
CA GLU A 241 31.50 -26.83 4.91
C GLU A 241 30.65 -25.64 4.42
N ARG A 242 30.67 -24.51 5.14
CA ARG A 242 30.00 -23.26 4.74
C ARG A 242 30.71 -22.61 3.56
N VAL A 243 32.05 -22.63 3.54
CA VAL A 243 32.84 -22.16 2.39
C VAL A 243 32.54 -22.99 1.14
N GLN A 244 32.33 -24.30 1.27
CA GLN A 244 31.91 -25.16 0.15
C GLN A 244 30.46 -24.87 -0.28
N SER A 245 29.53 -24.73 0.67
CA SER A 245 28.13 -24.32 0.42
C SER A 245 28.03 -22.98 -0.33
N LEU A 246 28.81 -21.98 0.10
CA LEU A 246 28.92 -20.67 -0.55
C LEU A 246 29.44 -20.78 -2.00
N CYS A 247 30.31 -21.75 -2.28
CA CYS A 247 30.80 -21.99 -3.64
C CYS A 247 29.75 -22.69 -4.53
N THR A 248 29.09 -23.73 -4.04
CA THR A 248 28.13 -24.54 -4.83
C THR A 248 26.79 -23.84 -5.03
N SER A 249 26.36 -23.00 -4.08
CA SER A 249 25.15 -22.18 -4.21
C SER A 249 25.32 -21.00 -5.17
N PHE A 250 26.55 -20.62 -5.54
CA PHE A 250 26.82 -19.39 -6.29
C PHE A 250 26.00 -19.28 -7.57
N LEU A 251 25.98 -20.27 -8.46
CA LEU A 251 25.13 -20.18 -9.66
C LEU A 251 23.66 -20.51 -9.38
N GLY A 252 23.36 -21.39 -8.42
CA GLY A 252 21.99 -21.78 -8.07
C GLY A 252 21.13 -20.57 -7.69
N SER A 253 21.60 -19.76 -6.75
CA SER A 253 20.88 -18.56 -6.29
C SER A 253 21.07 -17.37 -7.23
N ASN A 254 22.26 -17.18 -7.82
CA ASN A 254 22.60 -15.94 -8.52
C ASN A 254 22.36 -15.95 -10.05
N ARG A 255 21.87 -17.04 -10.65
CA ARG A 255 21.70 -17.19 -12.13
C ARG A 255 20.94 -16.04 -12.81
N LEU A 256 20.08 -15.32 -12.10
CA LEU A 256 19.30 -14.19 -12.64
C LEU A 256 19.80 -12.80 -12.21
N LEU A 257 20.83 -12.66 -11.35
CA LEU A 257 21.26 -11.34 -10.82
C LEU A 257 21.47 -10.31 -11.93
N LEU A 258 22.08 -10.71 -13.05
CA LEU A 258 22.43 -9.80 -14.13
C LEU A 258 21.25 -9.35 -15.00
N LEU A 259 20.06 -9.94 -14.89
CA LEU A 259 19.01 -9.80 -15.91
C LEU A 259 18.57 -8.34 -16.14
N PHE A 260 18.24 -7.63 -15.06
CA PHE A 260 17.69 -6.26 -15.10
C PHE A 260 18.66 -5.16 -14.61
N LEU A 261 19.91 -5.49 -14.25
CA LEU A 261 20.95 -4.50 -13.98
C LEU A 261 21.24 -3.61 -15.21
N GLN A 262 21.84 -2.44 -15.03
CA GLN A 262 22.14 -1.52 -16.14
C GLN A 262 23.62 -1.58 -16.57
N ARG A 263 24.53 -1.72 -15.61
CA ARG A 263 25.98 -1.53 -15.81
C ARG A 263 26.77 -2.84 -15.70
N VAL A 264 26.56 -3.64 -14.65
CA VAL A 264 27.22 -4.93 -14.45
C VAL A 264 26.75 -5.93 -15.51
N ARG A 265 27.70 -6.63 -16.12
CA ARG A 265 27.49 -7.58 -17.23
C ARG A 265 28.22 -8.90 -17.04
N GLU A 266 29.13 -9.00 -16.07
CA GLU A 266 29.92 -10.20 -15.79
C GLU A 266 30.12 -10.33 -14.27
N ILE A 267 29.84 -11.53 -13.74
CA ILE A 267 30.26 -11.94 -12.41
C ILE A 267 30.99 -13.27 -12.48
N SER A 268 32.06 -13.44 -11.69
CA SER A 268 32.80 -14.70 -11.56
C SER A 268 33.00 -15.07 -10.10
N LEU A 269 33.11 -16.37 -9.86
CA LEU A 269 33.64 -16.96 -8.63
C LEU A 269 34.88 -17.77 -8.99
N GLU A 270 35.98 -17.45 -8.34
CA GLU A 270 37.30 -18.05 -8.46
C GLU A 270 37.73 -18.61 -7.09
N MET A 271 38.70 -19.53 -7.08
CA MET A 271 39.19 -20.18 -5.85
C MET A 271 40.70 -20.36 -5.88
N LEU A 272 41.36 -20.01 -4.78
CA LEU A 272 42.79 -20.14 -4.57
C LEU A 272 43.02 -21.11 -3.39
N PRO A 273 43.57 -22.33 -3.61
CA PRO A 273 43.67 -23.36 -2.57
C PRO A 273 44.78 -23.07 -1.53
N ASP A 274 44.75 -23.70 -0.34
CA ASP A 274 45.78 -23.48 0.71
C ASP A 274 47.22 -23.82 0.26
N VAL A 275 47.36 -24.68 -0.76
CA VAL A 275 48.66 -25.04 -1.35
C VAL A 275 49.18 -24.00 -2.37
N ALA A 276 48.40 -22.97 -2.69
CA ALA A 276 48.80 -21.94 -3.64
C ALA A 276 49.92 -21.04 -3.09
N THR A 277 50.84 -20.67 -3.97
CA THR A 277 52.01 -19.82 -3.67
C THR A 277 51.95 -18.46 -4.36
N SER A 278 51.22 -18.36 -5.47
CA SER A 278 51.00 -17.14 -6.26
C SER A 278 49.50 -16.88 -6.44
N ALA A 279 49.11 -15.64 -6.72
CA ALA A 279 47.76 -15.34 -7.21
C ALA A 279 47.50 -15.94 -8.61
N GLU A 280 48.55 -16.35 -9.32
CA GLU A 280 48.47 -17.05 -10.61
C GLU A 280 47.98 -18.50 -10.46
N ASP A 281 48.00 -19.09 -9.26
CA ASP A 281 47.46 -20.43 -8.96
C ASP A 281 45.91 -20.44 -8.87
N THR A 282 45.24 -19.34 -9.25
CA THR A 282 43.78 -19.15 -9.12
C THR A 282 43.00 -20.03 -10.11
N MET A 283 42.07 -20.83 -9.59
CA MET A 283 41.19 -21.70 -10.37
C MET A 283 39.82 -21.04 -10.57
N PRO A 284 39.31 -20.88 -11.80
CA PRO A 284 37.94 -20.45 -12.02
C PRO A 284 36.96 -21.55 -11.57
N ARG A 285 35.91 -21.19 -10.84
CA ARG A 285 34.82 -22.11 -10.47
C ARG A 285 33.59 -21.88 -11.33
N ALA A 286 33.09 -20.64 -11.30
CA ALA A 286 31.87 -20.25 -11.99
C ALA A 286 32.01 -18.85 -12.63
N MET A 287 31.29 -18.62 -13.71
CA MET A 287 31.13 -17.29 -14.31
C MET A 287 29.74 -17.16 -14.91
N LEU A 288 28.99 -16.13 -14.51
CA LEU A 288 27.74 -15.71 -15.13
C LEU A 288 27.98 -14.41 -15.91
N ARG A 289 27.62 -14.41 -17.18
CA ARG A 289 27.78 -13.24 -18.07
C ARG A 289 26.51 -12.97 -18.85
N ARG A 290 26.10 -11.70 -18.88
CA ARG A 290 25.04 -11.17 -19.74
C ARG A 290 25.63 -10.60 -21.02
N LYS A 291 24.98 -10.86 -22.14
CA LYS A 291 25.30 -10.26 -23.44
C LYS A 291 24.00 -10.00 -24.22
N GLU A 292 23.83 -8.75 -24.62
CA GLU A 292 22.81 -8.37 -25.59
C GLU A 292 23.10 -9.03 -26.96
N ILE A 293 22.11 -9.72 -27.52
CA ILE A 293 22.23 -10.45 -28.80
C ILE A 293 21.52 -9.71 -29.93
N ARG A 294 20.44 -9.00 -29.61
CA ARG A 294 19.64 -8.24 -30.56
C ARG A 294 18.92 -7.10 -29.84
N ASP A 295 19.22 -5.87 -30.22
CA ASP A 295 18.34 -4.72 -29.98
C ASP A 295 17.07 -4.87 -30.85
N LEU A 296 15.90 -4.62 -30.26
CA LEU A 296 14.59 -4.66 -30.92
C LEU A 296 14.02 -3.25 -31.18
N GLY A 297 14.73 -2.21 -30.75
CA GLY A 297 14.33 -0.81 -30.86
C GLY A 297 13.43 -0.38 -29.70
N ALA A 298 13.86 0.63 -28.95
CA ALA A 298 13.02 1.27 -27.95
C ALA A 298 11.92 2.14 -28.58
N PRO A 299 10.77 2.35 -27.92
CA PRO A 299 9.92 3.51 -28.20
C PRO A 299 10.73 4.80 -28.01
N ARG A 300 10.28 5.91 -28.63
CA ARG A 300 11.10 7.12 -28.89
C ARG A 300 11.71 7.80 -27.66
N ASP A 301 11.22 7.49 -26.46
CA ASP A 301 11.58 8.15 -25.21
C ASP A 301 12.46 7.24 -24.33
N PRO A 302 13.78 7.52 -24.21
CA PRO A 302 14.65 6.85 -23.24
C PRO A 302 14.25 7.25 -21.81
N PRO A 303 14.39 6.35 -20.81
CA PRO A 303 15.24 5.17 -20.79
C PRO A 303 14.52 3.83 -21.08
N SER A 304 13.55 3.81 -21.98
CA SER A 304 12.96 2.57 -22.49
C SER A 304 14.00 1.68 -23.21
N ARG A 305 13.86 0.35 -23.11
CA ARG A 305 14.78 -0.65 -23.70
C ARG A 305 14.02 -1.92 -24.09
N ALA A 306 14.25 -2.45 -25.29
CA ALA A 306 13.71 -3.74 -25.73
C ALA A 306 14.81 -4.55 -26.44
N ALA A 307 15.19 -5.71 -25.89
CA ALA A 307 16.30 -6.51 -26.43
C ALA A 307 16.16 -8.01 -26.11
N ILE A 308 16.83 -8.85 -26.91
CA ILE A 308 17.07 -10.26 -26.57
C ILE A 308 18.42 -10.37 -25.86
N GLU A 309 18.37 -10.69 -24.57
CA GLU A 309 19.51 -10.84 -23.67
C GLU A 309 19.89 -12.32 -23.52
N GLN A 310 21.17 -12.63 -23.66
CA GLN A 310 21.74 -13.95 -23.37
C GLN A 310 22.39 -13.94 -21.99
N LEU A 311 21.89 -14.75 -21.06
CA LEU A 311 22.62 -15.11 -19.84
C LEU A 311 23.39 -16.41 -20.10
N THR A 312 24.70 -16.39 -19.84
CA THR A 312 25.58 -17.54 -19.99
C THR A 312 26.23 -17.86 -18.66
N ALA A 313 26.00 -19.06 -18.13
CA ALA A 313 26.76 -19.59 -17.00
C ALA A 313 27.80 -20.60 -17.51
N CYS A 314 29.03 -20.46 -17.05
CA CYS A 314 30.08 -21.47 -17.18
C CYS A 314 30.42 -21.97 -15.77
N GLU A 315 30.45 -23.28 -15.59
CA GLU A 315 30.80 -23.93 -14.32
C GLU A 315 31.68 -25.14 -14.60
N GLU A 316 32.93 -25.05 -14.15
CA GLU A 316 34.02 -25.99 -14.48
C GLU A 316 34.13 -26.27 -15.99
N ALA A 317 33.64 -27.42 -16.47
CA ALA A 317 33.61 -27.79 -17.90
C ALA A 317 32.23 -27.64 -18.56
N SER A 318 31.19 -27.30 -17.78
CA SER A 318 29.82 -27.13 -18.26
C SER A 318 29.56 -25.69 -18.72
N LYS A 319 28.65 -25.53 -19.68
CA LYS A 319 28.19 -24.23 -20.16
C LYS A 319 26.68 -24.26 -20.42
N THR A 320 25.94 -23.54 -19.59
CA THR A 320 24.50 -23.37 -19.70
C THR A 320 24.18 -21.98 -20.26
N THR A 321 23.11 -21.86 -21.03
CA THR A 321 22.73 -20.59 -21.65
C THR A 321 21.21 -20.44 -21.67
N TRP A 322 20.76 -19.26 -21.27
CA TRP A 322 19.37 -18.83 -21.29
C TRP A 322 19.26 -17.60 -22.17
N HIS A 323 18.11 -17.41 -22.81
CA HIS A 323 17.80 -16.21 -23.56
C HIS A 323 16.49 -15.64 -23.03
N TYR A 324 16.41 -14.33 -22.90
CA TYR A 324 15.20 -13.64 -22.46
C TYR A 324 14.92 -12.48 -23.39
N LEU A 325 13.69 -12.35 -23.86
CA LEU A 325 13.23 -11.10 -24.46
C LEU A 325 12.89 -10.16 -23.30
N VAL A 326 13.77 -9.19 -23.05
CA VAL A 326 13.69 -8.23 -21.96
C VAL A 326 13.16 -6.91 -22.50
N LEU A 327 12.05 -6.44 -21.95
CA LEU A 327 11.50 -5.11 -22.25
C LEU A 327 11.32 -4.33 -20.96
N VAL A 328 11.81 -3.09 -20.96
CA VAL A 328 11.68 -2.13 -19.85
C VAL A 328 11.18 -0.83 -20.45
N CYS A 329 10.17 -0.20 -19.84
CA CYS A 329 9.67 1.10 -20.27
C CYS A 329 9.23 1.96 -19.08
N GLN A 330 9.21 3.26 -19.33
CA GLN A 330 8.61 4.22 -18.40
C GLN A 330 7.07 4.08 -18.46
N GLY A 331 6.42 4.17 -17.30
CA GLY A 331 4.98 4.29 -17.18
C GLY A 331 4.52 5.72 -17.42
N ASP A 332 3.31 5.84 -17.97
CA ASP A 332 2.62 7.07 -18.35
C ASP A 332 1.42 7.35 -17.43
N GLY A 333 0.72 8.46 -17.70
CA GLY A 333 -0.50 8.87 -16.99
C GLY A 333 -0.34 8.93 -15.48
N GLU A 334 -1.27 8.29 -14.76
CA GLU A 334 -1.36 8.24 -13.30
C GLU A 334 -0.04 7.88 -12.59
N LEU A 335 0.79 6.97 -13.12
CA LEU A 335 2.06 6.63 -12.45
C LEU A 335 3.08 7.78 -12.56
N LEU A 336 3.06 8.51 -13.67
CA LEU A 336 3.92 9.69 -13.88
C LEU A 336 3.40 10.90 -13.08
N GLU A 337 2.09 11.06 -12.95
CA GLU A 337 1.45 12.05 -12.09
C GLU A 337 1.73 11.78 -10.60
N LEU A 338 1.63 10.52 -10.16
CA LEU A 338 1.99 10.10 -8.79
C LEU A 338 3.49 10.31 -8.52
N PHE A 339 4.35 10.01 -9.49
CA PHE A 339 5.78 10.32 -9.41
C PHE A 339 6.01 11.82 -9.25
N HIS A 340 5.41 12.66 -10.09
CA HIS A 340 5.51 14.13 -9.98
C HIS A 340 4.94 14.66 -8.65
N LYS A 341 3.78 14.18 -8.20
CA LYS A 341 3.18 14.58 -6.92
C LYS A 341 4.11 14.27 -5.74
N LYS A 342 4.70 13.06 -5.71
CA LYS A 342 5.66 12.69 -4.67
C LYS A 342 6.95 13.51 -4.76
N THR A 343 7.48 13.77 -5.97
CA THR A 343 8.63 14.68 -6.17
C THR A 343 8.35 16.12 -5.72
N GLN A 344 7.14 16.63 -5.93
CA GLN A 344 6.72 17.96 -5.46
C GLN A 344 6.55 18.02 -3.94
N ALA A 345 6.09 16.92 -3.32
CA ALA A 345 6.01 16.76 -1.86
C ALA A 345 7.38 16.53 -1.17
N GLY A 346 8.50 16.76 -1.86
CA GLY A 346 9.85 16.57 -1.32
C GLY A 346 10.30 15.12 -1.18
N LEU A 347 9.41 14.14 -1.42
CA LEU A 347 9.77 12.73 -1.47
C LEU A 347 10.62 12.46 -2.73
N HIS A 348 11.48 11.45 -2.65
CA HIS A 348 12.30 11.03 -3.78
C HIS A 348 11.91 9.62 -4.26
N PRO A 349 10.77 9.47 -4.98
CA PRO A 349 10.36 8.19 -5.55
C PRO A 349 11.41 7.67 -6.55
N LEU A 350 11.47 6.34 -6.69
CA LEU A 350 12.23 5.73 -7.78
C LEU A 350 11.60 6.12 -9.13
N PRO A 351 12.38 6.19 -10.23
CA PRO A 351 11.84 6.45 -11.57
C PRO A 351 10.68 5.48 -11.90
N PRO A 352 9.60 5.94 -12.55
CA PRO A 352 8.38 5.15 -12.78
C PRO A 352 8.60 4.12 -13.91
N MET A 353 9.48 3.15 -13.66
CA MET A 353 9.97 2.17 -14.63
C MET A 353 9.47 0.78 -14.26
N ALA A 354 8.93 0.08 -15.26
CA ALA A 354 8.58 -1.33 -15.17
C ALA A 354 9.17 -2.11 -16.34
N GLY A 355 9.22 -3.42 -16.21
CA GLY A 355 9.69 -4.30 -17.26
C GLY A 355 9.27 -5.74 -17.09
N VAL A 356 9.49 -6.52 -18.14
CA VAL A 356 9.22 -7.95 -18.20
C VAL A 356 10.40 -8.66 -18.85
N ALA A 357 10.59 -9.94 -18.54
CA ALA A 357 11.50 -10.81 -19.28
C ALA A 357 10.84 -12.15 -19.60
N LEU A 358 10.72 -12.46 -20.90
CA LEU A 358 10.03 -13.63 -21.43
C LEU A 358 11.08 -14.68 -21.83
N PRO A 359 11.07 -15.90 -21.26
CA PRO A 359 12.12 -16.89 -21.49
C PRO A 359 12.03 -17.55 -22.87
N LEU A 360 13.13 -17.47 -23.63
CA LEU A 360 13.27 -18.03 -24.98
C LEU A 360 14.39 -19.08 -25.05
N ALA A 361 14.32 -19.94 -26.07
CA ALA A 361 15.41 -20.81 -26.49
C ALA A 361 15.72 -20.58 -27.97
N LEU A 362 16.99 -20.78 -28.34
CA LEU A 362 17.46 -20.72 -29.73
C LEU A 362 17.57 -22.15 -30.27
N THR A 363 16.95 -22.43 -31.41
CA THR A 363 16.98 -23.74 -32.07
C THR A 363 18.23 -23.89 -32.96
N ALA A 364 18.54 -25.12 -33.36
CA ALA A 364 19.71 -25.44 -34.16
C ALA A 364 19.73 -24.76 -35.56
N ASP A 365 18.58 -24.36 -36.08
CA ASP A 365 18.42 -23.59 -37.32
C ASP A 365 18.42 -22.05 -37.11
N GLY A 366 18.82 -21.59 -35.92
CA GLY A 366 18.99 -20.16 -35.61
C GLY A 366 17.67 -19.40 -35.44
N LYS A 367 16.59 -20.11 -35.06
CA LYS A 367 15.26 -19.54 -34.82
C LYS A 367 14.92 -19.56 -33.33
N TRP A 368 14.00 -18.71 -32.92
CA TRP A 368 13.55 -18.63 -31.53
C TRP A 368 12.37 -19.57 -31.29
N VAL A 369 12.25 -20.10 -30.08
CA VAL A 369 11.04 -20.77 -29.56
C VAL A 369 10.80 -20.33 -28.11
N PRO A 370 9.56 -20.34 -27.61
CA PRO A 370 9.27 -20.14 -26.19
C PRO A 370 9.89 -21.24 -25.31
N ARG A 371 10.34 -20.88 -24.10
CA ARG A 371 10.85 -21.84 -23.10
C ARG A 371 9.90 -21.92 -21.90
N LEU A 372 8.88 -22.77 -22.02
CA LEU A 372 7.89 -23.02 -20.98
C LEU A 372 8.39 -23.93 -19.84
N GLY A 373 7.72 -23.85 -18.69
CA GLY A 373 7.77 -24.86 -17.62
C GLY A 373 9.08 -25.00 -16.84
N ALA A 374 10.06 -24.11 -17.05
CA ALA A 374 11.39 -24.23 -16.45
C ALA A 374 11.56 -23.47 -15.12
N GLU A 375 10.85 -22.35 -14.93
CA GLU A 375 11.11 -21.35 -13.89
C GLU A 375 9.78 -20.69 -13.47
N GLU A 376 9.53 -20.49 -12.16
CA GLU A 376 8.43 -19.62 -11.71
C GLU A 376 8.74 -18.14 -12.00
N GLY A 377 7.71 -17.31 -12.18
CA GLY A 377 7.85 -15.88 -12.49
C GLY A 377 8.46 -15.06 -11.36
N GLN A 378 9.79 -15.05 -11.27
CA GLN A 378 10.54 -14.26 -10.29
C GLN A 378 10.29 -12.74 -10.42
N VAL A 379 10.27 -12.05 -9.27
CA VAL A 379 10.11 -10.59 -9.16
C VAL A 379 11.46 -9.91 -8.98
N PHE A 380 11.64 -8.72 -9.58
CA PHE A 380 12.88 -7.95 -9.53
C PHE A 380 12.63 -6.48 -9.16
N CYS A 381 13.48 -5.94 -8.29
CA CYS A 381 13.70 -4.50 -8.15
C CYS A 381 15.18 -4.24 -8.49
N HIS A 382 15.47 -4.16 -9.80
CA HIS A 382 16.79 -4.32 -10.44
C HIS A 382 17.46 -5.70 -10.23
N LEU A 383 17.52 -6.17 -8.99
CA LEU A 383 17.97 -7.51 -8.59
C LEU A 383 16.77 -8.42 -8.27
N PRO A 384 16.90 -9.75 -8.40
CA PRO A 384 15.84 -10.69 -8.04
C PRO A 384 15.55 -10.62 -6.54
N MET A 385 14.27 -10.56 -6.19
CA MET A 385 13.78 -10.68 -4.82
C MET A 385 13.37 -12.13 -4.55
N PRO A 386 13.30 -12.59 -3.28
CA PRO A 386 12.72 -13.89 -2.91
C PRO A 386 11.18 -13.90 -2.99
N VAL A 387 10.60 -13.19 -3.97
CA VAL A 387 9.17 -13.06 -4.21
C VAL A 387 8.85 -13.67 -5.58
N THR A 388 7.86 -14.55 -5.61
CA THR A 388 7.35 -15.22 -6.81
C THR A 388 6.01 -14.59 -7.21
N SER A 389 5.91 -14.06 -8.43
CA SER A 389 4.66 -13.48 -8.94
C SER A 389 3.61 -14.54 -9.31
N GLY A 390 4.05 -15.76 -9.61
CA GLY A 390 3.21 -16.83 -10.15
C GLY A 390 2.80 -16.65 -11.62
N LEU A 391 3.39 -15.67 -12.32
CA LEU A 391 3.17 -15.40 -13.74
C LEU A 391 4.14 -16.22 -14.62
N PRO A 392 3.87 -16.44 -15.93
CA PRO A 392 4.77 -17.16 -16.84
C PRO A 392 5.96 -16.32 -17.33
N ILE A 393 6.23 -15.20 -16.67
CA ILE A 393 7.26 -14.21 -17.02
C ILE A 393 7.96 -13.72 -15.75
N HIS A 394 9.17 -13.18 -15.91
CA HIS A 394 9.78 -12.38 -14.86
C HIS A 394 9.24 -10.95 -14.90
N VAL A 395 8.94 -10.37 -13.74
CA VAL A 395 8.44 -8.99 -13.62
C VAL A 395 9.48 -8.12 -12.92
N HIS A 396 9.82 -7.01 -13.54
CA HIS A 396 10.69 -5.97 -12.99
C HIS A 396 9.89 -4.69 -12.71
N GLY A 397 10.18 -4.04 -11.58
CA GLY A 397 9.57 -2.76 -11.25
C GLY A 397 10.43 -1.97 -10.28
N ALA A 398 10.25 -0.66 -10.30
CA ALA A 398 10.79 0.27 -9.32
C ALA A 398 10.06 0.16 -7.95
N PHE A 399 9.90 -1.06 -7.43
CA PHE A 399 9.02 -1.37 -6.31
C PHE A 399 9.49 -0.77 -4.97
N SER A 400 8.52 -0.39 -4.13
CA SER A 400 8.72 -0.16 -2.70
C SER A 400 8.85 -1.50 -1.99
N ILE A 401 10.04 -1.80 -1.49
CA ILE A 401 10.39 -3.05 -0.83
C ILE A 401 10.57 -2.87 0.68
N LEU A 402 10.39 -3.93 1.46
CA LEU A 402 10.67 -3.94 2.90
C LEU A 402 12.16 -3.69 3.16
N SER A 403 12.49 -3.21 4.37
CA SER A 403 13.86 -2.96 4.85
C SER A 403 14.76 -4.19 4.72
N ASN A 404 14.24 -5.37 5.07
CA ASN A 404 14.89 -6.68 4.91
C ASN A 404 14.90 -7.25 3.47
N ARG A 405 14.31 -6.53 2.50
CA ARG A 405 14.25 -6.85 1.05
C ARG A 405 13.53 -8.16 0.68
N LYS A 406 12.87 -8.84 1.62
CA LYS A 406 12.19 -10.13 1.41
C LYS A 406 10.76 -10.02 0.89
N GLY A 407 10.17 -8.83 0.93
CA GLY A 407 8.80 -8.58 0.51
C GLY A 407 8.61 -7.20 -0.12
N LEU A 408 7.46 -7.03 -0.76
CA LEU A 408 6.96 -5.71 -1.18
C LEU A 408 6.20 -5.06 -0.03
N TRP A 409 6.15 -3.73 0.00
CA TRP A 409 5.14 -3.02 0.77
C TRP A 409 3.74 -3.24 0.18
N ASP A 410 2.74 -3.30 1.05
CA ASP A 410 1.33 -3.54 0.72
C ASP A 410 0.41 -2.53 1.42
N THR A 411 0.71 -2.20 2.67
CA THR A 411 0.07 -1.09 3.40
C THR A 411 0.64 0.28 2.99
N ALA A 412 -0.12 1.33 3.32
CA ALA A 412 0.23 2.74 3.15
C ALA A 412 0.60 3.17 1.70
N GLU A 413 1.12 4.40 1.57
CA GLU A 413 1.54 5.02 0.32
C GLU A 413 2.60 4.24 -0.47
N GLN A 414 3.39 3.41 0.22
CA GLN A 414 4.40 2.52 -0.32
C GLN A 414 3.75 1.35 -1.07
N GLY A 415 2.68 0.77 -0.50
CA GLY A 415 1.88 -0.27 -1.13
C GLY A 415 1.11 0.24 -2.35
N GLU A 416 0.54 1.44 -2.27
CA GLU A 416 -0.21 1.99 -3.41
C GLU A 416 0.70 2.29 -4.62
N TRP A 417 1.94 2.75 -4.39
CA TRP A 417 2.94 2.85 -5.48
C TRP A 417 3.18 1.50 -6.16
N ASN A 418 3.22 0.39 -5.41
CA ASN A 418 3.36 -0.95 -5.99
C ASN A 418 2.13 -1.35 -6.80
N ARG A 419 0.90 -1.08 -6.30
CA ARG A 419 -0.35 -1.35 -7.04
C ARG A 419 -0.43 -0.54 -8.33
N VAL A 420 -0.18 0.77 -8.30
CA VAL A 420 -0.20 1.63 -9.49
C VAL A 420 0.88 1.21 -10.51
N LEU A 421 2.07 0.79 -10.06
CA LEU A 421 3.12 0.29 -10.96
C LEU A 421 2.74 -1.06 -11.61
N LEU A 422 2.07 -1.94 -10.87
CA LEU A 422 1.50 -3.20 -11.38
C LEU A 422 0.28 -2.98 -12.27
N ARG A 423 -0.54 -1.96 -12.01
CA ARG A 423 -1.73 -1.63 -12.80
C ARG A 423 -1.38 -0.92 -14.11
N ASN A 424 -0.39 -0.05 -14.14
CA ASN A 424 -0.12 0.79 -15.31
C ASN A 424 1.12 0.35 -16.10
N ALA A 425 2.29 0.32 -15.47
CA ALA A 425 3.55 0.19 -16.20
C ALA A 425 3.92 -1.27 -16.57
N VAL A 426 3.67 -2.23 -15.68
CA VAL A 426 3.95 -3.66 -15.97
C VAL A 426 3.12 -4.21 -17.14
N PRO A 427 1.79 -3.96 -17.26
CA PRO A 427 0.99 -4.44 -18.38
C PRO A 427 1.39 -3.80 -19.71
N VAL A 428 1.76 -2.51 -19.72
CA VAL A 428 2.29 -1.83 -20.91
C VAL A 428 3.61 -2.47 -21.37
N ALA A 429 4.51 -2.79 -20.44
CA ALA A 429 5.75 -3.51 -20.78
C ALA A 429 5.44 -4.93 -21.32
N TRP A 430 4.50 -5.65 -20.71
CA TRP A 430 4.09 -6.99 -21.10
C TRP A 430 3.49 -7.03 -22.51
N LEU A 431 2.53 -6.13 -22.81
CA LEU A 431 1.87 -6.08 -24.11
C LEU A 431 2.82 -5.67 -25.22
N ARG A 432 3.77 -4.75 -24.96
CA ARG A 432 4.84 -4.42 -25.91
C ARG A 432 5.77 -5.62 -26.15
N ALA A 433 6.08 -6.42 -25.14
CA ALA A 433 6.89 -7.63 -25.30
C ALA A 433 6.18 -8.71 -26.14
N LEU A 434 4.86 -8.87 -25.97
CA LEU A 434 4.04 -9.74 -26.84
C LEU A 434 3.95 -9.22 -28.28
N ASP A 435 3.89 -7.90 -28.48
CA ASP A 435 3.91 -7.29 -29.82
C ASP A 435 5.23 -7.56 -30.56
N HIS A 436 6.37 -7.50 -29.86
CA HIS A 436 7.66 -7.94 -30.41
C HIS A 436 7.66 -9.46 -30.74
N LEU A 437 7.09 -10.31 -29.89
CA LEU A 437 6.97 -11.75 -30.22
C LEU A 437 6.05 -11.99 -31.43
N ARG A 438 4.97 -11.22 -31.61
CA ARG A 438 4.19 -11.24 -32.85
C ARG A 438 5.07 -10.89 -34.05
N THR A 439 5.76 -9.75 -34.04
CA THR A 439 6.55 -9.33 -35.21
C THR A 439 7.67 -10.32 -35.55
N MET A 440 8.28 -10.96 -34.54
CA MET A 440 9.21 -12.08 -34.74
C MET A 440 8.54 -13.33 -35.33
N HIS A 441 7.27 -13.60 -35.01
CA HIS A 441 6.51 -14.70 -35.61
C HIS A 441 6.08 -14.39 -37.05
N GLU A 442 5.57 -13.18 -37.32
CA GLU A 442 5.23 -12.67 -38.65
C GLU A 442 6.46 -12.65 -39.58
N ALA A 443 7.66 -12.37 -39.06
CA ALA A 443 8.94 -12.47 -39.78
C ALA A 443 9.47 -13.92 -39.92
N GLY A 444 8.77 -14.93 -39.40
CA GLY A 444 9.20 -16.33 -39.41
C GLY A 444 10.48 -16.59 -38.60
N GLU A 445 10.79 -15.73 -37.62
CA GLU A 445 11.94 -15.85 -36.70
C GLU A 445 11.61 -16.63 -35.43
N LEU A 446 10.36 -16.56 -34.97
CA LEU A 446 9.83 -17.26 -33.80
C LEU A 446 8.93 -18.43 -34.24
N LYS A 447 9.32 -19.65 -33.89
CA LYS A 447 8.60 -20.91 -34.18
C LYS A 447 7.83 -21.42 -32.97
N ASN A 448 6.87 -22.30 -33.21
CA ASN A 448 6.10 -23.02 -32.18
C ASN A 448 5.55 -22.11 -31.06
N TYR A 449 5.10 -20.91 -31.44
CA TYR A 449 4.55 -19.92 -30.52
C TYR A 449 3.04 -19.85 -30.68
N GLU A 450 2.31 -20.39 -29.71
CA GLU A 450 0.88 -20.13 -29.57
C GLU A 450 0.70 -18.80 -28.83
N TYR A 451 -0.23 -17.94 -29.30
CA TYR A 451 -0.30 -16.54 -28.89
C TYR A 451 -0.39 -16.32 -27.36
N HIS A 452 -0.99 -17.27 -26.65
CA HIS A 452 -1.29 -17.23 -25.21
C HIS A 452 -0.16 -17.77 -24.31
N VAL A 453 0.95 -18.26 -24.87
CA VAL A 453 2.05 -18.94 -24.14
C VAL A 453 2.65 -18.12 -22.99
N PHE A 454 2.63 -16.79 -23.10
CA PHE A 454 3.12 -15.87 -22.06
C PHE A 454 2.00 -14.97 -21.49
N TRP A 455 0.75 -15.42 -21.50
CA TRP A 455 -0.38 -14.69 -20.89
C TRP A 455 -0.59 -15.12 -19.43
N PRO A 456 -1.07 -14.24 -18.54
CA PRO A 456 -1.28 -14.59 -17.14
C PRO A 456 -2.30 -15.73 -16.94
N ASP A 457 -2.22 -16.43 -15.80
CA ASP A 457 -3.35 -17.18 -15.23
C ASP A 457 -3.72 -16.52 -13.90
N ALA A 458 -5.00 -16.16 -13.75
CA ALA A 458 -5.54 -15.58 -12.52
C ALA A 458 -5.50 -16.56 -11.32
N ASN A 459 -5.39 -17.87 -11.56
CA ASN A 459 -5.25 -18.89 -10.51
C ASN A 459 -3.81 -19.12 -10.05
N THR A 460 -2.79 -18.72 -10.83
CA THR A 460 -1.37 -18.89 -10.43
C THR A 460 -0.76 -17.58 -9.95
N ALA A 461 -1.24 -16.44 -10.44
CA ALA A 461 -0.83 -15.12 -10.00
C ALA A 461 -1.05 -14.95 -8.48
N ARG A 462 0.02 -14.60 -7.76
CA ARG A 462 -0.05 -14.30 -6.32
C ARG A 462 -0.34 -12.81 -6.14
N TYR A 463 -1.14 -12.43 -5.16
CA TYR A 463 -1.31 -11.03 -4.78
C TYR A 463 0.05 -10.41 -4.37
N PRO A 464 0.39 -9.15 -4.73
CA PRO A 464 -0.41 -8.16 -5.46
C PRO A 464 -0.33 -8.24 -6.99
N PHE A 465 0.37 -9.21 -7.57
CA PHE A 465 0.56 -9.33 -9.03
C PHE A 465 -0.74 -9.63 -9.80
N THR A 466 -1.81 -9.97 -9.09
CA THR A 466 -3.20 -9.95 -9.57
C THR A 466 -3.60 -8.61 -10.20
N GLU A 467 -3.08 -7.47 -9.72
CA GLU A 467 -3.35 -6.15 -10.34
C GLU A 467 -2.83 -6.07 -11.78
N ALA A 468 -1.64 -6.64 -12.03
CA ALA A 468 -1.06 -6.72 -13.36
C ALA A 468 -1.83 -7.69 -14.27
N VAL A 469 -2.43 -8.76 -13.72
CA VAL A 469 -3.34 -9.64 -14.47
C VAL A 469 -4.61 -8.90 -14.87
N THR A 470 -5.28 -8.26 -13.92
CA THR A 470 -6.53 -7.51 -14.14
C THR A 470 -6.35 -6.43 -15.20
N SER A 471 -5.31 -5.60 -15.07
CA SER A 471 -5.05 -4.53 -16.03
C SER A 471 -4.56 -5.05 -17.39
N PHE A 472 -3.72 -6.09 -17.44
CA PHE A 472 -3.39 -6.76 -18.71
C PHE A 472 -4.65 -7.19 -19.45
N CYS A 473 -5.58 -7.85 -18.76
CA CYS A 473 -6.84 -8.29 -19.34
C CYS A 473 -7.73 -7.11 -19.78
N GLN A 474 -7.80 -6.03 -19.00
CA GLN A 474 -8.52 -4.81 -19.37
C GLN A 474 -7.92 -4.12 -20.61
N ALA A 475 -6.60 -4.04 -20.71
CA ALA A 475 -5.90 -3.43 -21.85
C ALA A 475 -6.00 -4.29 -23.14
N VAL A 476 -6.08 -5.62 -23.01
CA VAL A 476 -6.42 -6.53 -24.12
C VAL A 476 -7.90 -6.41 -24.51
N ALA A 477 -8.78 -6.16 -23.54
CA ALA A 477 -10.21 -5.94 -23.74
C ALA A 477 -10.59 -4.53 -24.23
N ALA A 478 -9.66 -3.57 -24.21
CA ALA A 478 -9.90 -2.21 -24.64
C ALA A 478 -10.30 -2.14 -26.12
N ARG A 479 -11.11 -1.14 -26.50
CA ARG A 479 -11.56 -1.00 -27.90
C ARG A 479 -10.37 -0.93 -28.87
N ASN A 480 -9.36 -0.13 -28.59
CA ASN A 480 -8.14 -0.06 -29.41
C ASN A 480 -7.06 -1.03 -28.90
N GLY A 481 -7.46 -2.21 -28.43
CA GLY A 481 -6.59 -3.23 -27.87
C GLY A 481 -5.59 -3.82 -28.88
N PRO A 482 -4.44 -4.34 -28.42
CA PRO A 482 -3.36 -4.77 -29.30
C PRO A 482 -3.73 -6.02 -30.12
N ARG A 483 -3.16 -6.12 -31.32
CA ARG A 483 -3.33 -7.28 -32.22
C ARG A 483 -2.48 -8.47 -31.76
N ILE A 484 -2.89 -9.14 -30.69
CA ILE A 484 -2.15 -10.26 -30.07
C ILE A 484 -2.93 -11.58 -29.96
N PHE A 485 -4.12 -11.68 -30.58
CA PHE A 485 -4.78 -12.97 -30.79
C PHE A 485 -4.35 -13.57 -32.14
N SER A 486 -4.28 -14.90 -32.26
CA SER A 486 -3.90 -15.58 -33.51
C SER A 486 -4.55 -16.96 -33.67
N ASP A 487 -4.87 -17.29 -34.92
CA ASP A 487 -5.24 -18.63 -35.40
C ASP A 487 -4.01 -19.51 -35.77
N GLY A 488 -2.79 -18.94 -35.68
CA GLY A 488 -1.53 -19.56 -36.12
C GLY A 488 -1.07 -19.13 -37.52
N CYS A 489 -1.85 -18.29 -38.22
CA CYS A 489 -1.57 -17.77 -39.58
C CYS A 489 -1.70 -16.24 -39.68
N SER A 490 -2.61 -15.66 -38.89
CA SER A 490 -2.99 -14.25 -38.90
C SER A 490 -3.05 -13.69 -37.47
N TRP A 491 -3.02 -12.36 -37.33
CA TRP A 491 -3.02 -11.69 -36.02
C TRP A 491 -4.07 -10.59 -35.94
N CYS A 492 -4.86 -10.59 -34.87
CA CYS A 492 -6.05 -9.76 -34.76
C CYS A 492 -6.28 -9.22 -33.34
N SER A 493 -7.15 -8.21 -33.21
CA SER A 493 -7.55 -7.62 -31.92
C SER A 493 -8.71 -8.41 -31.30
N LEU A 494 -9.09 -8.13 -30.05
CA LEU A 494 -10.30 -8.72 -29.47
C LEU A 494 -11.58 -8.34 -30.24
N GLN A 495 -11.60 -7.18 -30.94
CA GLN A 495 -12.76 -6.81 -31.77
C GLN A 495 -13.00 -7.80 -32.91
N ASP A 496 -11.94 -8.40 -33.45
CA ASP A 496 -11.96 -9.26 -34.64
C ASP A 496 -11.87 -10.75 -34.28
N ALA A 497 -11.27 -11.08 -33.12
CA ALA A 497 -11.13 -12.44 -32.62
C ALA A 497 -12.49 -13.03 -32.25
N ARG A 498 -12.75 -14.26 -32.72
CA ARG A 498 -14.00 -14.99 -32.47
C ARG A 498 -13.65 -16.37 -31.93
N PHE A 499 -14.37 -16.82 -30.90
CA PHE A 499 -14.05 -18.04 -30.15
C PHE A 499 -15.23 -19.02 -30.09
N LEU A 500 -14.97 -20.33 -30.08
CA LEU A 500 -15.98 -21.33 -29.72
C LEU A 500 -15.96 -21.59 -28.21
N HIS A 501 -17.13 -21.65 -27.58
CA HIS A 501 -17.28 -21.98 -26.17
C HIS A 501 -16.85 -23.43 -25.88
N GLN A 502 -16.36 -23.71 -24.66
CA GLN A 502 -15.83 -25.03 -24.30
C GLN A 502 -16.85 -26.16 -24.45
N ALA A 503 -18.14 -25.91 -24.21
CA ALA A 503 -19.22 -26.89 -24.42
C ALA A 503 -19.40 -27.30 -25.90
N VAL A 504 -19.04 -26.43 -26.85
CA VAL A 504 -19.00 -26.73 -28.28
C VAL A 504 -17.73 -27.51 -28.60
N VAL A 505 -16.58 -26.99 -28.17
CA VAL A 505 -15.24 -27.56 -28.42
C VAL A 505 -15.08 -28.99 -27.91
N ARG A 506 -15.64 -29.29 -26.73
CA ARG A 506 -15.52 -30.60 -26.06
C ARG A 506 -16.57 -31.63 -26.50
N HIS A 507 -17.54 -31.28 -27.35
CA HIS A 507 -18.62 -32.21 -27.70
C HIS A 507 -18.11 -33.40 -28.53
N PRO A 508 -18.23 -34.66 -28.06
CA PRO A 508 -17.43 -35.79 -28.56
C PRO A 508 -17.72 -36.20 -30.01
N LYS A 509 -18.86 -35.79 -30.58
CA LYS A 509 -19.22 -36.07 -31.99
C LYS A 509 -19.12 -34.86 -32.91
N LEU A 510 -19.21 -33.63 -32.39
CA LEU A 510 -19.36 -32.42 -33.22
C LEU A 510 -18.31 -31.35 -32.97
N GLY A 511 -17.50 -31.40 -31.91
CA GLY A 511 -16.50 -30.35 -31.65
C GLY A 511 -15.49 -30.19 -32.80
N ALA A 512 -15.13 -31.28 -33.48
CA ALA A 512 -14.28 -31.25 -34.68
C ALA A 512 -15.01 -30.75 -35.95
N VAL A 513 -16.34 -30.92 -36.03
CA VAL A 513 -17.18 -30.39 -37.12
C VAL A 513 -17.35 -28.88 -36.92
N ALA A 514 -17.77 -28.47 -35.71
CA ALA A 514 -17.97 -27.09 -35.33
C ALA A 514 -16.69 -26.25 -35.52
N LYS A 515 -15.52 -26.76 -35.11
CA LYS A 515 -14.23 -26.08 -35.36
C LYS A 515 -13.94 -25.81 -36.85
N ARG A 516 -14.23 -26.77 -37.75
CA ARG A 516 -14.07 -26.54 -39.20
C ARG A 516 -15.03 -25.48 -39.70
N VAL A 517 -16.33 -25.69 -39.43
CA VAL A 517 -17.41 -24.79 -39.86
C VAL A 517 -17.14 -23.35 -39.40
N PHE A 518 -16.81 -23.18 -38.12
CA PHE A 518 -16.46 -21.89 -37.52
C PHE A 518 -15.28 -21.18 -38.20
N ALA A 519 -14.24 -21.92 -38.60
CA ALA A 519 -13.11 -21.37 -39.32
C ALA A 519 -13.42 -21.02 -40.80
N THR A 520 -14.51 -21.55 -41.36
CA THR A 520 -14.91 -21.32 -42.77
C THR A 520 -16.09 -20.37 -42.97
N THR A 521 -17.00 -20.21 -42.00
CA THR A 521 -18.20 -19.37 -42.14
C THR A 521 -18.11 -18.00 -41.45
N LEU A 522 -16.98 -17.67 -40.80
CA LEU A 522 -16.76 -16.33 -40.25
C LEU A 522 -16.53 -15.29 -41.38
N PRO A 523 -17.25 -14.16 -41.38
CA PRO A 523 -17.04 -13.11 -42.36
C PRO A 523 -15.75 -12.31 -42.09
N HIS A 524 -14.99 -12.02 -43.14
CA HIS A 524 -13.80 -11.17 -43.06
C HIS A 524 -14.18 -9.74 -42.58
N PRO A 525 -13.42 -9.10 -41.65
CA PRO A 525 -12.06 -9.42 -41.20
C PRO A 525 -11.96 -10.32 -39.95
N LEU A 526 -13.04 -10.99 -39.53
CA LEU A 526 -13.05 -11.80 -38.30
C LEU A 526 -12.16 -13.04 -38.42
N VAL A 527 -11.60 -13.48 -37.29
CA VAL A 527 -10.65 -14.61 -37.22
C VAL A 527 -11.11 -15.65 -36.19
N ALA A 528 -11.11 -16.93 -36.58
CA ALA A 528 -11.41 -18.06 -35.69
C ALA A 528 -10.20 -18.36 -34.78
N VAL A 529 -10.25 -17.88 -33.54
CA VAL A 529 -9.17 -18.06 -32.56
C VAL A 529 -9.56 -19.16 -31.56
N ALA A 530 -8.60 -20.02 -31.22
CA ALA A 530 -8.78 -21.01 -30.16
C ALA A 530 -8.63 -20.33 -28.79
N LEU A 531 -9.63 -20.43 -27.91
CA LEU A 531 -9.64 -19.83 -26.57
C LEU A 531 -9.33 -20.88 -25.48
N PRO A 532 -8.17 -20.83 -24.80
CA PRO A 532 -7.92 -21.65 -23.61
C PRO A 532 -8.74 -21.17 -22.41
N GLU A 533 -9.09 -22.09 -21.50
CA GLU A 533 -9.83 -21.77 -20.27
C GLU A 533 -9.09 -20.80 -19.34
N GLN A 534 -7.76 -20.74 -19.41
CA GLN A 534 -6.94 -19.73 -18.75
C GLN A 534 -7.23 -18.32 -19.28
N VAL A 535 -7.22 -18.13 -20.59
CA VAL A 535 -7.47 -16.84 -21.24
C VAL A 535 -8.93 -16.41 -21.05
N GLN A 536 -9.87 -17.37 -21.12
CA GLN A 536 -11.29 -17.11 -20.82
C GLN A 536 -11.50 -16.62 -19.38
N ARG A 537 -10.85 -17.26 -18.38
CA ARG A 537 -10.93 -16.83 -16.97
C ARG A 537 -10.35 -15.44 -16.76
N GLY A 538 -9.20 -15.13 -17.38
CA GLY A 538 -8.54 -13.83 -17.24
C GLY A 538 -9.34 -12.67 -17.86
N LEU A 539 -9.88 -12.85 -19.07
CA LEU A 539 -10.66 -11.81 -19.75
C LEU A 539 -12.12 -11.72 -19.25
N GLY A 540 -12.63 -12.77 -18.61
CA GLY A 540 -13.99 -12.82 -18.08
C GLY A 540 -15.03 -12.44 -19.14
N LYS A 541 -15.95 -11.53 -18.79
CA LYS A 541 -17.04 -11.10 -19.68
C LYS A 541 -16.58 -10.36 -20.95
N ALA A 542 -15.31 -9.98 -21.07
CA ALA A 542 -14.80 -9.30 -22.27
C ALA A 542 -14.75 -10.21 -23.51
N VAL A 543 -14.65 -11.53 -23.33
CA VAL A 543 -14.72 -12.48 -24.46
C VAL A 543 -16.14 -12.89 -24.83
N ASP A 544 -17.15 -12.67 -23.98
CA ASP A 544 -18.53 -13.06 -24.27
C ASP A 544 -19.05 -12.46 -25.60
N PRO A 545 -18.84 -11.16 -25.92
CA PRO A 545 -19.21 -10.58 -27.22
C PRO A 545 -18.51 -11.23 -28.43
N GLY A 546 -17.37 -11.91 -28.23
CA GLY A 546 -16.65 -12.67 -29.26
C GLY A 546 -16.87 -14.19 -29.21
N THR A 547 -17.56 -14.71 -28.18
CA THR A 547 -17.68 -16.16 -27.93
C THR A 547 -19.00 -16.72 -28.44
N TYR A 548 -18.90 -17.89 -29.06
CA TYR A 548 -20.00 -18.64 -29.65
C TYR A 548 -20.23 -19.89 -28.82
N ASP A 549 -21.22 -19.81 -27.94
CA ASP A 549 -21.87 -20.97 -27.35
C ASP A 549 -22.66 -21.73 -28.42
N TRP A 550 -23.30 -22.84 -28.02
CA TRP A 550 -24.12 -23.60 -28.97
C TRP A 550 -25.24 -22.75 -29.59
N PRO A 551 -26.07 -22.03 -28.82
CA PRO A 551 -27.02 -21.04 -29.32
C PRO A 551 -26.46 -20.12 -30.39
N ARG A 552 -25.46 -19.32 -30.06
CA ARG A 552 -24.93 -18.31 -30.98
C ARG A 552 -24.23 -18.93 -32.18
N PHE A 553 -23.52 -20.05 -32.00
CA PHE A 553 -22.92 -20.79 -33.11
C PHE A 553 -23.97 -21.22 -34.13
N TYR A 554 -25.12 -21.74 -33.67
CA TYR A 554 -26.23 -22.02 -34.58
C TYR A 554 -26.81 -20.73 -35.18
N CYS A 555 -27.18 -19.76 -34.35
CA CYS A 555 -27.93 -18.58 -34.77
C CYS A 555 -27.20 -17.63 -35.74
N GLU A 556 -25.88 -17.47 -35.59
CA GLU A 556 -25.08 -16.54 -36.39
C GLU A 556 -24.26 -17.20 -37.51
N LEU A 557 -23.84 -18.47 -37.36
CA LEU A 557 -22.82 -19.06 -38.23
C LEU A 557 -23.20 -20.38 -38.92
N VAL A 558 -23.97 -21.26 -38.27
CA VAL A 558 -24.46 -22.49 -38.92
C VAL A 558 -25.74 -22.22 -39.69
N LEU A 559 -26.81 -21.77 -39.01
CA LEU A 559 -28.15 -21.62 -39.58
C LEU A 559 -28.21 -20.59 -40.73
N PRO A 560 -27.47 -19.45 -40.70
CA PRO A 560 -27.45 -18.52 -41.83
C PRO A 560 -26.69 -19.01 -43.07
N ASN A 561 -25.80 -20.01 -42.94
CA ASN A 561 -24.92 -20.49 -44.02
C ASN A 561 -25.23 -21.95 -44.44
N LEU A 562 -26.42 -22.48 -44.11
CA LEU A 562 -26.79 -23.90 -44.33
C LEU A 562 -26.75 -24.35 -45.80
N GLU A 563 -26.81 -23.43 -46.75
CA GLU A 563 -26.75 -23.72 -48.19
C GLU A 563 -25.30 -23.92 -48.67
N ASP A 564 -24.32 -23.25 -48.04
CA ASP A 564 -22.88 -23.39 -48.32
C ASP A 564 -22.23 -24.55 -47.55
N LEU A 565 -22.88 -25.07 -46.50
CA LEU A 565 -22.35 -26.16 -45.68
C LEU A 565 -22.53 -27.53 -46.34
N SER A 566 -21.45 -28.33 -46.33
CA SER A 566 -21.47 -29.71 -46.82
C SER A 566 -22.51 -30.53 -46.06
N VAL A 567 -23.26 -31.40 -46.76
CA VAL A 567 -24.30 -32.27 -46.15
C VAL A 567 -23.75 -33.11 -44.99
N VAL A 568 -22.46 -33.48 -45.04
CA VAL A 568 -21.76 -34.28 -44.03
C VAL A 568 -21.53 -33.48 -42.73
N ASP A 569 -21.36 -32.16 -42.82
CA ASP A 569 -21.22 -31.26 -41.66
C ASP A 569 -22.59 -30.71 -41.21
N ARG A 570 -23.46 -30.38 -42.17
CA ARG A 570 -24.75 -29.71 -41.99
C ARG A 570 -25.79 -30.56 -41.24
N ASP A 571 -26.03 -31.79 -41.69
CA ASP A 571 -27.14 -32.60 -41.16
C ASP A 571 -26.92 -33.05 -39.70
N PRO A 572 -25.70 -33.46 -39.28
CA PRO A 572 -25.40 -33.74 -37.87
C PRO A 572 -25.53 -32.50 -36.96
N LEU A 573 -25.22 -31.31 -37.49
CA LEU A 573 -25.39 -30.04 -36.77
C LEU A 573 -26.88 -29.66 -36.64
N LEU A 574 -27.68 -29.80 -37.70
CA LEU A 574 -29.13 -29.54 -37.67
C LEU A 574 -29.88 -30.47 -36.71
N LEU A 575 -29.57 -31.77 -36.71
CA LEU A 575 -30.21 -32.73 -35.80
C LEU A 575 -29.89 -32.41 -34.33
N HIS A 576 -28.63 -32.06 -34.04
CA HIS A 576 -28.21 -31.67 -32.69
C HIS A 576 -28.81 -30.33 -32.25
N ALA A 577 -29.02 -29.38 -33.15
CA ALA A 577 -29.72 -28.11 -32.85
C ALA A 577 -31.15 -28.35 -32.35
N LEU A 578 -31.88 -29.30 -32.95
CA LEU A 578 -33.25 -29.66 -32.55
C LEU A 578 -33.30 -30.45 -31.25
N ASP A 579 -32.40 -31.43 -31.10
CA ASP A 579 -32.31 -32.27 -29.90
C ASP A 579 -31.93 -31.45 -28.66
N MET A 580 -31.26 -30.31 -28.84
CA MET A 580 -30.85 -29.40 -27.77
C MET A 580 -32.01 -28.69 -27.07
N SER A 581 -33.16 -28.52 -27.75
CA SER A 581 -34.36 -27.93 -27.13
C SER A 581 -34.17 -26.53 -26.52
N HIS A 582 -33.31 -25.69 -27.09
CA HIS A 582 -32.87 -24.43 -26.50
C HIS A 582 -33.52 -23.21 -27.16
N ASP A 583 -34.32 -22.45 -26.40
CA ASP A 583 -35.15 -21.32 -26.86
C ASP A 583 -34.50 -20.39 -27.91
N ASP A 584 -33.25 -19.95 -27.74
CA ASP A 584 -32.60 -19.07 -28.73
C ASP A 584 -32.17 -19.78 -30.02
N VAL A 585 -31.75 -21.05 -29.96
CA VAL A 585 -31.56 -21.89 -31.15
C VAL A 585 -32.91 -22.09 -31.82
N ASP A 586 -33.92 -22.42 -31.04
CA ASP A 586 -35.29 -22.67 -31.47
C ASP A 586 -35.89 -21.43 -32.18
N LYS A 587 -35.59 -20.20 -31.73
CA LYS A 587 -35.94 -18.91 -32.38
C LYS A 587 -35.26 -18.63 -33.72
N VAL A 588 -34.20 -19.36 -34.09
CA VAL A 588 -33.51 -19.21 -35.39
C VAL A 588 -33.65 -20.45 -36.28
N LEU A 589 -33.79 -21.65 -35.69
CA LEU A 589 -34.44 -22.78 -36.34
C LEU A 589 -35.83 -22.38 -36.83
N GLN A 590 -36.55 -21.53 -36.07
CA GLN A 590 -37.79 -20.84 -36.49
C GLN A 590 -37.69 -20.04 -37.79
N ARG A 591 -36.50 -19.89 -38.39
CA ARG A 591 -36.31 -19.25 -39.70
C ARG A 591 -36.01 -20.24 -40.82
N VAL A 592 -35.40 -21.37 -40.49
CA VAL A 592 -34.85 -22.30 -41.48
C VAL A 592 -34.97 -23.74 -41.00
N PHE A 593 -35.82 -24.48 -41.70
CA PHE A 593 -36.07 -25.90 -41.54
C PHE A 593 -36.31 -26.55 -42.91
N PRO A 594 -35.84 -27.79 -43.17
CA PRO A 594 -36.14 -28.49 -44.42
C PRO A 594 -37.64 -28.71 -44.60
N ALA A 595 -38.21 -28.14 -45.65
CA ALA A 595 -39.63 -28.22 -46.00
C ALA A 595 -39.89 -28.99 -47.31
N THR A 596 -41.13 -29.42 -47.47
CA THR A 596 -41.63 -30.01 -48.72
C THR A 596 -41.65 -28.97 -49.85
N PRO A 597 -41.39 -29.35 -51.13
CA PRO A 597 -41.21 -30.72 -51.62
C PRO A 597 -39.74 -31.13 -51.82
N HIS A 598 -38.77 -30.23 -51.75
CA HIS A 598 -37.37 -30.47 -52.19
C HIS A 598 -36.30 -30.26 -51.10
N GLY A 599 -36.70 -30.06 -49.84
CA GLY A 599 -35.77 -29.72 -48.76
C GLY A 599 -35.32 -28.25 -48.78
N HIS A 600 -36.08 -27.38 -49.45
CA HIS A 600 -35.93 -25.93 -49.33
C HIS A 600 -36.20 -25.46 -47.89
N LEU A 601 -35.63 -24.32 -47.53
CA LEU A 601 -35.49 -23.89 -46.15
C LEU A 601 -36.61 -22.89 -45.76
N GLN A 602 -37.36 -23.20 -44.69
CA GLN A 602 -38.59 -22.50 -44.28
C GLN A 602 -38.67 -22.24 -42.77
N PHE A 603 -39.47 -21.24 -42.37
CA PHE A 603 -39.55 -20.71 -41.00
C PHE A 603 -40.47 -21.58 -40.10
N ILE A 604 -40.04 -22.13 -38.95
CA ILE A 604 -40.90 -23.01 -38.09
C ILE A 604 -42.13 -22.29 -37.51
N ASN A 605 -42.04 -21.00 -37.18
CA ASN A 605 -43.23 -20.22 -36.76
C ASN A 605 -44.18 -19.88 -37.92
N SER A 606 -43.72 -20.12 -39.15
CA SER A 606 -44.49 -20.00 -40.38
C SER A 606 -45.01 -21.36 -40.82
N LEU A 607 -44.32 -22.45 -40.51
CA LEU A 607 -44.91 -23.78 -40.55
C LEU A 607 -46.19 -23.74 -39.72
N VAL A 608 -47.31 -24.08 -40.36
CA VAL A 608 -48.59 -24.15 -39.66
C VAL A 608 -48.65 -25.54 -39.06
N HIS A 609 -49.05 -25.68 -37.79
CA HIS A 609 -49.31 -27.02 -37.28
C HIS A 609 -50.48 -27.56 -38.10
N PRO A 610 -50.40 -28.72 -38.78
CA PRO A 610 -51.39 -29.09 -39.81
C PRO A 610 -52.88 -29.20 -39.40
N ARG A 611 -53.28 -28.83 -38.16
CA ARG A 611 -54.60 -28.99 -37.53
C ARG A 611 -54.85 -27.95 -36.38
N GLY A 612 -55.35 -26.72 -36.63
CA GLY A 612 -55.68 -25.72 -35.57
C GLY A 612 -56.37 -24.39 -36.01
N ARG A 613 -56.99 -23.62 -35.07
CA ARG A 613 -57.74 -22.36 -35.29
C ARG A 613 -56.95 -21.22 -35.97
N THR A 614 -55.70 -20.95 -35.57
CA THR A 614 -54.90 -19.83 -36.10
C THR A 614 -54.33 -20.11 -37.49
N ALA A 615 -54.58 -21.30 -38.06
CA ALA A 615 -54.37 -21.59 -39.48
C ALA A 615 -55.27 -20.78 -40.43
N SER A 616 -56.31 -20.12 -39.93
CA SER A 616 -57.21 -19.24 -40.71
C SER A 616 -56.57 -17.94 -41.24
N LEU A 617 -55.23 -17.92 -41.33
CA LEU A 617 -54.36 -16.80 -41.70
C LEU A 617 -53.24 -17.19 -42.71
N TYR A 618 -53.11 -18.48 -43.12
CA TYR A 618 -51.94 -19.03 -43.87
C TYR A 618 -52.29 -20.27 -44.76
N ASP A 619 -51.50 -20.61 -45.80
CA ASP A 619 -51.79 -21.70 -46.80
C ASP A 619 -50.65 -22.77 -46.98
N PRO A 620 -50.84 -23.87 -47.76
CA PRO A 620 -49.83 -24.94 -47.97
C PRO A 620 -48.68 -24.67 -48.96
N GLU A 621 -48.97 -24.24 -50.20
CA GLU A 621 -47.95 -24.02 -51.26
C GLU A 621 -47.06 -22.80 -50.95
N ASP A 622 -47.44 -22.01 -49.93
CA ASP A 622 -46.59 -21.08 -49.19
C ASP A 622 -45.33 -21.75 -48.58
N GLY A 623 -45.21 -23.08 -48.67
CA GLY A 623 -44.06 -23.92 -48.26
C GLY A 623 -44.08 -24.36 -46.80
N ARG A 624 -45.22 -24.25 -46.13
CA ARG A 624 -45.34 -24.17 -44.66
C ARG A 624 -45.37 -25.56 -43.95
N PHE A 625 -44.68 -26.60 -44.48
CA PHE A 625 -44.65 -27.95 -43.87
C PHE A 625 -43.26 -28.68 -43.95
N PRO A 626 -42.83 -29.41 -42.89
CA PRO A 626 -41.47 -29.99 -42.74
C PRO A 626 -41.23 -31.36 -43.43
N THR A 627 -39.97 -31.77 -43.63
CA THR A 627 -39.60 -33.06 -44.30
C THR A 627 -38.35 -33.78 -43.73
N GLY A 628 -38.26 -35.10 -43.96
CA GLY A 628 -37.06 -35.95 -43.76
C GLY A 628 -37.13 -36.95 -42.59
N ASP A 629 -36.78 -38.23 -42.83
CA ASP A 629 -37.00 -39.35 -41.89
C ASP A 629 -36.44 -39.13 -40.47
N ALA A 630 -35.21 -38.60 -40.35
CA ALA A 630 -34.62 -38.31 -39.05
C ALA A 630 -35.30 -37.12 -38.33
N PHE A 631 -35.91 -36.21 -39.08
CA PHE A 631 -36.57 -35.00 -38.58
C PHE A 631 -38.04 -35.24 -38.21
N LEU A 632 -38.69 -36.22 -38.83
CA LEU A 632 -40.12 -36.57 -38.64
C LEU A 632 -40.39 -37.49 -37.43
N SER A 633 -39.48 -37.59 -36.45
CA SER A 633 -39.72 -38.42 -35.26
C SER A 633 -40.85 -37.83 -34.39
N PRO A 634 -41.68 -38.64 -33.67
CA PRO A 634 -42.79 -38.12 -32.87
C PRO A 634 -42.39 -37.22 -31.70
N GLU A 635 -41.11 -37.18 -31.37
CA GLU A 635 -40.50 -36.30 -30.36
C GLU A 635 -40.06 -34.98 -31.02
N ARG A 636 -39.42 -35.05 -32.21
CA ARG A 636 -39.04 -33.87 -33.00
C ARG A 636 -40.25 -33.15 -33.66
N LEU A 637 -41.35 -33.85 -33.93
CA LEU A 637 -42.61 -33.20 -34.34
C LEU A 637 -43.28 -32.47 -33.17
N ARG A 638 -43.30 -33.05 -31.97
CA ARG A 638 -43.74 -32.34 -30.75
C ARG A 638 -42.80 -31.20 -30.39
N GLN A 639 -41.51 -31.32 -30.70
CA GLN A 639 -40.57 -30.21 -30.64
C GLN A 639 -41.02 -29.08 -31.57
N LEU A 640 -41.25 -29.35 -32.86
CA LEU A 640 -41.76 -28.34 -33.81
C LEU A 640 -43.08 -27.70 -33.36
N GLU A 641 -44.04 -28.47 -32.81
CA GLU A 641 -45.26 -27.93 -32.19
C GLU A 641 -44.94 -26.97 -31.03
N ARG A 642 -43.95 -27.29 -30.20
CA ARG A 642 -43.42 -26.43 -29.11
C ARG A 642 -42.68 -25.20 -29.65
N LEU A 643 -42.07 -25.28 -30.84
CA LEU A 643 -41.27 -24.20 -31.45
C LEU A 643 -42.13 -23.15 -32.18
N GLY A 644 -43.37 -22.97 -31.79
CA GLY A 644 -44.26 -21.95 -32.35
C GLY A 644 -44.91 -22.32 -33.68
N MET A 645 -44.88 -23.59 -34.09
CA MET A 645 -45.64 -24.09 -35.25
C MET A 645 -47.15 -23.91 -34.95
N VAL A 646 -47.79 -22.99 -35.67
CA VAL A 646 -48.99 -22.25 -35.21
C VAL A 646 -50.24 -23.13 -35.09
N LYS A 647 -51.01 -23.03 -33.98
CA LYS A 647 -52.17 -23.90 -33.68
C LYS A 647 -53.50 -23.22 -33.32
N ASP A 648 -53.79 -22.91 -32.04
CA ASP A 648 -55.19 -22.71 -31.56
C ASP A 648 -55.50 -21.43 -30.76
N THR A 649 -54.51 -20.71 -30.26
CA THR A 649 -54.67 -19.46 -29.50
C THR A 649 -53.56 -18.48 -29.89
N MET A 650 -53.87 -17.18 -29.91
CA MET A 650 -52.82 -16.16 -29.94
C MET A 650 -52.39 -15.84 -28.51
N THR A 651 -51.08 -15.85 -28.30
CA THR A 651 -50.47 -15.69 -26.98
C THR A 651 -50.14 -14.24 -26.67
N LEU A 652 -49.96 -13.91 -25.39
CA LEU A 652 -49.50 -12.59 -24.94
C LEU A 652 -48.25 -12.09 -25.69
N PRO A 653 -47.22 -12.92 -26.00
CA PRO A 653 -46.12 -12.54 -26.88
C PRO A 653 -46.47 -12.25 -28.33
N GLU A 654 -47.39 -12.99 -28.96
CA GLU A 654 -47.79 -12.74 -30.36
C GLU A 654 -48.65 -11.47 -30.48
N LEU A 655 -49.50 -11.24 -29.48
CA LEU A 655 -50.12 -9.94 -29.25
C LEU A 655 -49.05 -8.87 -29.04
N LEU A 656 -48.04 -9.10 -28.19
CA LEU A 656 -46.94 -8.15 -27.97
C LEU A 656 -46.08 -7.90 -29.24
N GLU A 657 -46.01 -8.87 -30.15
CA GLU A 657 -45.36 -8.76 -31.46
C GLU A 657 -46.15 -7.76 -32.32
N ARG A 658 -47.48 -7.89 -32.35
CA ARG A 658 -48.36 -6.86 -32.90
C ARG A 658 -48.28 -5.54 -32.09
N ALA A 659 -48.05 -5.57 -30.78
CA ALA A 659 -47.83 -4.39 -29.92
C ALA A 659 -46.44 -3.73 -30.11
N LYS A 660 -45.55 -4.33 -30.90
CA LYS A 660 -44.31 -3.72 -31.38
C LYS A 660 -44.47 -3.19 -32.79
N THR A 661 -45.29 -3.86 -33.62
CA THR A 661 -45.77 -3.22 -34.85
C THR A 661 -46.55 -1.93 -34.58
N VAL A 662 -47.15 -1.74 -33.39
CA VAL A 662 -47.65 -0.45 -32.88
C VAL A 662 -46.66 0.68 -33.09
N GLN A 663 -45.41 0.54 -32.66
CA GLN A 663 -44.45 1.65 -32.66
C GLN A 663 -43.81 1.87 -34.05
N LEU A 664 -43.68 0.80 -34.81
CA LEU A 664 -43.26 0.81 -36.21
C LEU A 664 -44.36 1.38 -37.15
N ILE A 665 -45.61 1.32 -36.69
CA ILE A 665 -46.76 2.05 -37.24
C ILE A 665 -46.77 3.49 -36.68
N TRP A 666 -46.58 3.71 -35.37
CA TRP A 666 -46.58 5.03 -34.71
C TRP A 666 -45.67 6.03 -35.42
N THR A 667 -44.44 5.61 -35.72
CA THR A 667 -43.45 6.42 -36.45
C THR A 667 -43.84 6.75 -37.91
N LYS A 668 -44.94 6.19 -38.42
CA LYS A 668 -45.57 6.49 -39.73
C LYS A 668 -46.96 7.12 -39.58
N ASP A 669 -47.68 6.78 -38.51
CA ASP A 669 -49.03 7.19 -38.11
C ASP A 669 -49.19 6.92 -36.60
N HIS A 670 -49.11 7.97 -35.77
CA HIS A 670 -49.22 7.84 -34.30
C HIS A 670 -50.57 7.23 -33.87
N ALA A 671 -51.66 7.50 -34.59
CA ALA A 671 -53.00 7.08 -34.21
C ALA A 671 -53.26 5.59 -34.51
N GLN A 672 -52.81 5.10 -35.68
CA GLN A 672 -52.84 3.66 -35.97
C GLN A 672 -51.89 2.87 -35.04
N GLY A 673 -50.86 3.55 -34.49
CA GLY A 673 -50.10 3.08 -33.33
C GLY A 673 -50.98 2.91 -32.09
N CYS A 674 -51.55 3.99 -31.55
CA CYS A 674 -52.44 3.95 -30.38
C CYS A 674 -53.57 2.92 -30.52
N GLN A 675 -54.17 2.81 -31.71
CA GLN A 675 -55.30 1.90 -31.95
C GLN A 675 -54.90 0.42 -31.87
N ARG A 676 -53.71 0.06 -32.35
CA ARG A 676 -53.18 -1.30 -32.16
C ARG A 676 -52.69 -1.52 -30.72
N ALA A 677 -52.30 -0.48 -29.98
CA ALA A 677 -51.98 -0.59 -28.55
C ALA A 677 -53.23 -0.89 -27.70
N ALA A 678 -54.34 -0.18 -27.94
CA ALA A 678 -55.59 -0.35 -27.21
C ALA A 678 -56.18 -1.76 -27.37
N GLY A 679 -56.30 -2.27 -28.61
CA GLY A 679 -56.81 -3.62 -28.89
C GLY A 679 -55.91 -4.77 -28.39
N ILE A 680 -54.78 -4.45 -27.75
CA ILE A 680 -53.87 -5.41 -27.11
C ILE A 680 -53.91 -5.24 -25.57
N LEU A 681 -54.32 -4.08 -25.07
CA LEU A 681 -54.73 -3.90 -23.67
C LEU A 681 -56.09 -4.55 -23.37
N GLU A 682 -57.02 -4.58 -24.34
CA GLU A 682 -58.29 -5.32 -24.23
C GLU A 682 -58.04 -6.84 -24.11
N LEU A 683 -57.28 -7.42 -25.05
CA LEU A 683 -56.89 -8.84 -25.00
C LEU A 683 -55.88 -9.18 -23.88
N LEU A 684 -55.49 -8.18 -23.07
CA LEU A 684 -54.80 -8.37 -21.80
C LEU A 684 -55.77 -8.66 -20.66
N GLN A 685 -56.95 -8.06 -20.68
CA GLN A 685 -57.91 -8.10 -19.57
C GLN A 685 -58.46 -9.51 -19.34
N ASP A 686 -58.88 -10.18 -20.42
CA ASP A 686 -59.29 -11.59 -20.42
C ASP A 686 -58.20 -12.51 -19.83
N ALA A 687 -56.93 -12.18 -20.05
CA ALA A 687 -55.78 -12.96 -19.58
C ALA A 687 -55.34 -12.63 -18.14
N VAL A 688 -55.88 -11.58 -17.52
CA VAL A 688 -55.55 -11.15 -16.14
C VAL A 688 -56.52 -11.74 -15.13
N GLU A 689 -57.82 -11.84 -15.44
CA GLU A 689 -58.80 -12.51 -14.56
C GLU A 689 -58.57 -14.04 -14.47
N GLU A 690 -58.09 -14.70 -15.55
CA GLU A 690 -57.86 -16.16 -15.59
C GLU A 690 -56.54 -16.65 -14.96
N ARG A 691 -55.76 -15.76 -14.31
CA ARG A 691 -54.48 -15.92 -13.58
C ARG A 691 -53.29 -15.22 -14.23
N VAL A 692 -52.96 -14.08 -13.63
CA VAL A 692 -51.69 -13.35 -13.70
C VAL A 692 -50.44 -14.25 -13.59
N ASN A 693 -49.40 -13.96 -14.40
CA ASN A 693 -48.08 -14.62 -14.36
C ASN A 693 -46.92 -13.63 -14.61
N ASN A 694 -45.98 -13.56 -13.66
CA ASN A 694 -45.11 -12.40 -13.39
C ASN A 694 -44.11 -11.98 -14.48
N THR A 695 -43.90 -12.76 -15.54
CA THR A 695 -43.01 -12.39 -16.65
C THR A 695 -43.71 -11.85 -17.90
N MET A 696 -44.90 -12.34 -18.27
CA MET A 696 -45.70 -11.68 -19.33
C MET A 696 -46.20 -10.33 -18.86
N GLN A 697 -46.64 -10.33 -17.61
CA GLN A 697 -46.74 -9.20 -16.73
C GLN A 697 -45.55 -8.21 -16.91
N ALA A 698 -44.33 -8.60 -16.54
CA ALA A 698 -43.14 -7.75 -16.69
C ALA A 698 -42.76 -7.39 -18.15
N ALA A 699 -43.17 -8.18 -19.15
CA ALA A 699 -42.97 -7.86 -20.58
C ALA A 699 -43.92 -6.74 -21.05
N PHE A 700 -45.18 -6.77 -20.62
CA PHE A 700 -46.10 -5.65 -20.77
C PHE A 700 -45.71 -4.45 -19.89
N GLN A 701 -44.90 -4.67 -18.85
CA GLN A 701 -44.17 -3.62 -18.16
C GLN A 701 -42.85 -3.17 -18.84
N THR A 702 -42.36 -3.80 -19.91
CA THR A 702 -41.04 -3.45 -20.49
C THR A 702 -41.01 -3.24 -21.99
N VAL A 703 -42.15 -3.35 -22.67
CA VAL A 703 -42.30 -2.79 -24.01
C VAL A 703 -42.74 -1.33 -23.92
N PRO A 704 -42.05 -0.41 -24.60
CA PRO A 704 -42.50 0.97 -24.78
C PRO A 704 -43.68 1.03 -25.77
N PHE A 705 -44.86 0.58 -25.32
CA PHE A 705 -46.15 0.82 -25.96
C PHE A 705 -47.12 1.58 -25.02
N LEU A 706 -46.76 1.73 -23.74
CA LEU A 706 -47.39 2.61 -22.76
C LEU A 706 -46.66 3.96 -22.73
N PRO A 707 -47.34 5.10 -22.56
CA PRO A 707 -46.72 6.43 -22.48
C PRO A 707 -46.31 6.80 -21.04
N GLY A 708 -45.15 7.43 -20.89
CA GLY A 708 -44.62 7.88 -19.60
C GLY A 708 -43.67 9.07 -19.71
N THR A 709 -43.23 9.56 -18.56
CA THR A 709 -42.43 10.78 -18.43
C THR A 709 -41.12 10.50 -17.70
N LEU A 710 -40.01 10.97 -18.28
CA LEU A 710 -38.66 10.85 -17.71
C LEU A 710 -38.37 11.93 -16.66
N PRO A 711 -37.38 11.73 -15.76
CA PRO A 711 -36.91 12.78 -14.84
C PRO A 711 -36.42 14.07 -15.54
N THR A 712 -36.06 13.98 -16.83
CA THR A 712 -35.70 15.12 -17.70
C THR A 712 -36.91 15.89 -18.25
N GLY A 713 -38.13 15.41 -18.03
CA GLY A 713 -39.37 16.04 -18.50
C GLY A 713 -39.84 15.63 -19.90
N GLU A 714 -39.12 14.78 -20.61
CA GLU A 714 -39.55 14.27 -21.92
C GLU A 714 -40.61 13.16 -21.79
N HIS A 715 -41.65 13.25 -22.62
CA HIS A 715 -42.64 12.19 -22.81
C HIS A 715 -42.14 11.17 -23.83
N VAL A 716 -42.06 9.92 -23.43
CA VAL A 716 -41.62 8.81 -24.28
C VAL A 716 -42.58 7.64 -24.07
N LEU A 717 -42.73 6.75 -25.06
CA LEU A 717 -43.30 5.44 -24.76
C LEU A 717 -42.30 4.70 -23.86
N LEU A 718 -42.71 4.26 -22.68
CA LEU A 718 -41.84 3.75 -21.62
C LEU A 718 -42.34 2.44 -20.98
N PRO A 719 -41.40 1.54 -20.60
CA PRO A 719 -41.62 0.41 -19.70
C PRO A 719 -42.37 0.72 -18.40
N ALA A 720 -43.59 0.20 -18.20
CA ALA A 720 -44.27 0.22 -16.89
C ALA A 720 -43.55 -0.50 -15.70
N ALA A 721 -42.33 -1.00 -15.89
CA ALA A 721 -41.46 -1.52 -14.84
C ALA A 721 -40.45 -0.46 -14.36
N GLN A 722 -39.94 0.34 -15.30
CA GLN A 722 -39.10 1.52 -15.03
C GLN A 722 -39.97 2.69 -14.54
N LEU A 723 -41.20 2.77 -15.07
CA LEU A 723 -42.25 3.59 -14.48
C LEU A 723 -42.66 2.95 -13.14
N TYR A 724 -42.67 3.75 -12.08
CA TYR A 724 -43.40 3.40 -10.86
C TYR A 724 -44.84 3.91 -10.95
N HIS A 725 -45.74 3.44 -10.07
CA HIS A 725 -47.06 4.08 -9.98
C HIS A 725 -46.89 5.57 -9.70
N HIS A 726 -47.71 6.42 -10.31
CA HIS A 726 -47.64 7.88 -10.12
C HIS A 726 -47.87 8.36 -8.67
N LEU A 727 -48.22 7.46 -7.76
CA LEU A 727 -48.33 7.70 -6.31
C LEU A 727 -47.01 7.47 -5.55
N HIS A 728 -46.08 6.68 -6.10
CA HIS A 728 -44.75 6.42 -5.52
C HIS A 728 -43.71 7.49 -5.89
N ALA A 729 -44.08 8.46 -6.74
CA ALA A 729 -43.21 9.53 -7.24
C ALA A 729 -42.31 10.22 -6.18
N PRO A 730 -42.74 10.53 -4.94
CA PRO A 730 -41.86 11.15 -3.94
C PRO A 730 -40.73 10.24 -3.42
N LEU A 731 -40.88 8.92 -3.54
CA LEU A 731 -39.96 7.92 -2.98
C LEU A 731 -38.94 7.36 -3.99
N VAL A 732 -39.08 7.67 -5.29
CA VAL A 732 -38.17 7.20 -6.37
C VAL A 732 -38.09 8.13 -7.60
N GLY A 733 -38.94 9.16 -7.70
CA GLY A 733 -39.19 9.89 -8.95
C GLY A 733 -38.08 10.83 -9.45
N LEU A 734 -36.93 10.86 -8.77
CA LEU A 734 -35.72 11.55 -9.21
C LEU A 734 -34.72 10.58 -9.86
N ILE A 735 -34.72 9.32 -9.41
CA ILE A 735 -33.87 8.24 -9.94
C ILE A 735 -34.59 7.37 -10.99
N HIS A 736 -35.93 7.31 -10.96
CA HIS A 736 -36.73 6.40 -11.81
C HIS A 736 -37.97 7.10 -12.46
N PRO A 737 -38.34 6.74 -13.72
CA PRO A 737 -39.50 7.30 -14.44
C PRO A 737 -40.91 7.10 -13.83
N ILE A 738 -41.92 7.79 -14.38
CA ILE A 738 -43.34 7.72 -13.93
C ILE A 738 -44.33 7.71 -15.13
N LEU A 739 -45.40 6.88 -15.05
CA LEU A 739 -46.43 6.65 -16.10
C LEU A 739 -47.37 7.86 -16.32
N ASP A 740 -47.71 8.19 -17.57
CA ASP A 740 -48.69 9.24 -17.93
C ASP A 740 -49.89 8.67 -18.72
N PRO A 741 -51.05 8.42 -18.08
CA PRO A 741 -52.17 7.73 -18.72
C PRO A 741 -52.95 8.57 -19.74
N LYS A 742 -52.74 9.90 -19.84
CA LYS A 742 -53.60 10.78 -20.65
C LYS A 742 -53.52 10.54 -22.16
N MET A 743 -52.44 9.90 -22.62
CA MET A 743 -52.17 9.64 -24.05
C MET A 743 -52.87 8.38 -24.61
N LEU A 744 -53.49 7.54 -23.77
CA LEU A 744 -54.16 6.29 -24.20
C LEU A 744 -55.66 6.45 -24.50
N GLY A 745 -56.21 7.66 -24.33
CA GLY A 745 -57.62 7.99 -24.58
C GLY A 745 -58.30 8.59 -23.35
N GLU A 746 -59.14 9.61 -23.55
CA GLU A 746 -59.65 10.48 -22.46
C GLU A 746 -60.46 9.76 -21.36
N ASN A 747 -61.00 8.57 -21.66
CA ASN A 747 -61.76 7.74 -20.72
C ASN A 747 -61.03 6.46 -20.29
N PHE A 748 -59.73 6.31 -20.59
CA PHE A 748 -58.96 5.12 -20.22
C PHE A 748 -58.69 5.06 -18.71
N SER A 749 -59.01 3.94 -18.07
CA SER A 749 -58.74 3.70 -16.64
C SER A 749 -58.16 2.30 -16.45
N LEU A 750 -57.14 2.19 -15.60
CA LEU A 750 -56.40 0.94 -15.39
C LEU A 750 -57.01 0.14 -14.22
N PRO A 751 -57.52 -1.09 -14.43
CA PRO A 751 -58.02 -1.94 -13.35
C PRO A 751 -56.94 -2.25 -12.30
N LYS A 752 -57.31 -2.52 -11.04
CA LYS A 752 -56.34 -2.78 -9.96
C LYS A 752 -55.50 -4.03 -10.23
N GLU A 753 -56.14 -5.04 -10.79
CA GLU A 753 -55.61 -6.34 -11.13
C GLU A 753 -54.60 -6.19 -12.28
N VAL A 754 -54.90 -5.29 -13.24
CA VAL A 754 -54.01 -4.91 -14.34
C VAL A 754 -52.93 -3.89 -13.89
N ALA A 755 -53.13 -3.13 -12.81
CA ALA A 755 -52.11 -2.25 -12.23
C ALA A 755 -51.08 -3.03 -11.40
N SER A 756 -51.54 -4.06 -10.68
CA SER A 756 -50.69 -5.06 -10.02
C SER A 756 -50.02 -5.97 -11.05
N PHE A 757 -50.72 -6.31 -12.15
CA PHE A 757 -50.07 -6.85 -13.36
C PHE A 757 -48.96 -5.90 -13.81
N LEU A 758 -49.23 -4.61 -14.04
CA LEU A 758 -48.15 -3.69 -14.42
C LEU A 758 -47.16 -3.37 -13.29
N GLY A 759 -47.22 -4.04 -12.13
CA GLY A 759 -46.13 -4.09 -11.13
C GLY A 759 -45.75 -2.73 -10.56
N LEU A 760 -46.67 -1.78 -10.66
CA LEU A 760 -46.50 -0.38 -10.27
C LEU A 760 -46.54 -0.22 -8.74
N ASP A 761 -47.06 -1.24 -8.04
CA ASP A 761 -47.46 -1.32 -6.63
C ASP A 761 -46.44 -2.03 -5.70
N ARG A 762 -45.23 -2.30 -6.19
CA ARG A 762 -44.18 -3.06 -5.46
C ARG A 762 -43.71 -2.39 -4.15
N HIS A 763 -43.38 -3.21 -3.14
CA HIS A 763 -42.70 -2.78 -1.91
C HIS A 763 -41.23 -2.36 -2.18
N LEU A 764 -40.73 -1.43 -1.37
CA LEU A 764 -39.37 -0.88 -1.48
C LEU A 764 -38.42 -1.51 -0.42
N PRO A 765 -37.24 -2.04 -0.81
CA PRO A 765 -36.17 -2.42 0.11
C PRO A 765 -35.51 -1.22 0.79
N ALA A 766 -34.75 -1.45 1.86
CA ALA A 766 -34.00 -0.40 2.57
C ALA A 766 -33.02 0.33 1.63
N ALA A 767 -32.12 -0.41 0.96
CA ALA A 767 -31.12 0.15 0.04
C ALA A 767 -31.67 1.12 -1.02
N ILE A 768 -32.83 0.83 -1.64
CA ILE A 768 -33.44 1.71 -2.67
C ILE A 768 -33.93 3.04 -2.06
N VAL A 769 -34.40 3.02 -0.81
CA VAL A 769 -34.84 4.24 -0.11
C VAL A 769 -33.64 5.07 0.36
N LEU A 770 -32.52 4.41 0.69
CA LEU A 770 -31.23 5.07 0.93
C LEU A 770 -30.68 5.72 -0.36
N GLU A 771 -30.77 5.04 -1.50
CA GLU A 771 -30.34 5.55 -2.82
C GLU A 771 -31.17 6.78 -3.27
N GLN A 772 -32.50 6.77 -3.09
CA GLN A 772 -33.33 7.98 -3.29
C GLN A 772 -32.94 9.11 -2.32
N LEU A 773 -32.61 8.81 -1.05
CA LEU A 773 -32.16 9.83 -0.09
C LEU A 773 -30.82 10.47 -0.51
N GLN A 774 -29.88 9.68 -1.02
CA GLN A 774 -28.59 10.14 -1.56
C GLN A 774 -28.76 10.97 -2.85
N ALA A 775 -29.74 10.62 -3.69
CA ALA A 775 -30.14 11.39 -4.86
C ALA A 775 -30.86 12.71 -4.50
N LEU A 776 -31.73 12.71 -3.48
CA LEU A 776 -32.35 13.92 -2.92
C LEU A 776 -31.29 14.86 -2.32
N SER A 777 -30.31 14.32 -1.59
CA SER A 777 -29.15 15.03 -1.07
C SER A 777 -28.37 15.73 -2.20
N SER A 778 -28.01 14.96 -3.24
CA SER A 778 -27.30 15.44 -4.42
C SER A 778 -28.10 16.45 -5.27
N SER A 779 -29.44 16.40 -5.21
CA SER A 779 -30.35 17.29 -5.95
C SER A 779 -30.85 18.50 -5.15
N SER A 780 -30.41 18.66 -3.89
CA SER A 780 -30.95 19.62 -2.92
C SER A 780 -31.02 21.06 -3.44
N ASN A 781 -29.98 21.52 -4.15
CA ASN A 781 -29.90 22.89 -4.69
C ASN A 781 -30.75 23.14 -5.96
N ALA A 782 -31.36 22.09 -6.55
CA ALA A 782 -32.14 22.18 -7.79
C ALA A 782 -33.66 22.02 -7.58
N LEU A 783 -34.10 21.69 -6.36
CA LEU A 783 -35.49 21.34 -6.05
C LEU A 783 -36.14 22.36 -5.09
N PRO A 784 -37.43 22.71 -5.26
CA PRO A 784 -38.13 23.56 -4.30
C PRO A 784 -38.16 22.93 -2.90
N LEU A 785 -37.81 23.71 -1.88
CA LEU A 785 -37.59 23.25 -0.50
C LEU A 785 -38.76 22.43 0.07
N GLU A 786 -40.01 22.84 -0.21
CA GLU A 786 -41.22 22.12 0.22
C GLU A 786 -41.28 20.69 -0.33
N LYS A 787 -40.87 20.48 -1.60
CA LYS A 787 -40.83 19.15 -2.24
C LYS A 787 -39.66 18.31 -1.73
N LEU A 788 -38.53 18.94 -1.43
CA LEU A 788 -37.37 18.27 -0.83
C LEU A 788 -37.75 17.70 0.54
N GLN A 789 -38.31 18.54 1.42
CA GLN A 789 -38.69 18.15 2.78
C GLN A 789 -39.82 17.10 2.82
N ASP A 790 -40.87 17.24 2.00
CA ASP A 790 -41.98 16.26 1.91
C ASP A 790 -41.49 14.88 1.42
N SER A 791 -40.60 14.84 0.44
CA SER A 791 -40.02 13.58 -0.06
C SER A 791 -39.16 12.91 1.02
N THR A 792 -38.30 13.69 1.68
CA THR A 792 -37.38 13.22 2.71
C THR A 792 -38.10 12.64 3.93
N GLN A 793 -39.11 13.34 4.45
CA GLN A 793 -39.87 12.88 5.62
C GLN A 793 -40.60 11.56 5.35
N ARG A 794 -41.07 11.34 4.10
CA ARG A 794 -41.70 10.08 3.70
C ARG A 794 -40.70 8.92 3.68
N CYS A 795 -39.44 9.16 3.31
CA CYS A 795 -38.37 8.15 3.33
C CYS A 795 -37.99 7.75 4.77
N TYR A 796 -37.64 8.68 5.67
CA TYR A 796 -37.28 8.33 7.06
C TYR A 796 -38.41 7.59 7.79
N ARG A 797 -39.66 8.02 7.62
CA ARG A 797 -40.82 7.35 8.21
C ARG A 797 -41.01 5.92 7.70
N TYR A 798 -40.65 5.64 6.44
CA TYR A 798 -40.71 4.28 5.88
C TYR A 798 -39.63 3.38 6.50
N LEU A 799 -38.38 3.86 6.58
CA LEU A 799 -37.25 3.12 7.18
C LEU A 799 -37.51 2.78 8.66
N HIS A 800 -38.00 3.74 9.44
CA HIS A 800 -38.38 3.52 10.85
C HIS A 800 -39.44 2.43 11.04
N MET A 801 -40.47 2.38 10.18
CA MET A 801 -41.48 1.32 10.22
C MET A 801 -40.98 -0.05 9.73
N LEU A 802 -39.84 -0.08 9.02
CA LEU A 802 -39.18 -1.32 8.59
C LEU A 802 -38.40 -1.94 9.75
N LEU A 803 -37.54 -1.14 10.42
CA LEU A 803 -36.66 -1.55 11.51
C LEU A 803 -37.41 -2.00 12.79
N GLN A 804 -38.68 -1.64 12.94
CA GLN A 804 -39.58 -2.16 13.99
C GLN A 804 -40.15 -3.56 13.68
N ARG A 805 -40.01 -4.07 12.45
CA ARG A 805 -40.67 -5.29 11.97
C ARG A 805 -39.70 -6.37 11.51
N ASP A 806 -38.50 -5.99 11.10
CA ASP A 806 -37.44 -6.91 10.71
C ASP A 806 -36.09 -6.44 11.29
N HIS A 807 -35.49 -7.27 12.15
CA HIS A 807 -34.17 -7.00 12.73
C HIS A 807 -33.02 -7.37 11.79
N SER A 808 -33.24 -8.12 10.71
CA SER A 808 -32.17 -8.44 9.75
C SER A 808 -31.72 -7.22 8.92
N SER A 809 -32.56 -6.19 8.83
CA SER A 809 -32.22 -4.91 8.18
C SER A 809 -31.44 -3.93 9.07
N TRP A 810 -31.15 -4.27 10.34
CA TRP A 810 -30.34 -3.40 11.22
C TRP A 810 -28.91 -3.27 10.69
N ASP A 811 -28.21 -4.38 10.47
CA ASP A 811 -26.81 -4.38 10.01
C ASP A 811 -26.67 -3.74 8.61
N GLU A 812 -27.67 -3.90 7.74
CA GLU A 812 -27.73 -3.28 6.41
C GLU A 812 -27.81 -1.75 6.50
N VAL A 813 -28.72 -1.22 7.33
CA VAL A 813 -28.92 0.23 7.49
C VAL A 813 -27.76 0.87 8.27
N ALA A 814 -27.25 0.21 9.31
CA ALA A 814 -26.09 0.68 10.05
C ALA A 814 -24.83 0.76 9.16
N SER A 815 -24.51 -0.31 8.43
CA SER A 815 -23.31 -0.38 7.57
C SER A 815 -23.36 0.57 6.37
N ALA A 816 -24.54 0.81 5.80
CA ALA A 816 -24.72 1.78 4.72
C ALA A 816 -24.53 3.24 5.18
N VAL A 817 -24.86 3.56 6.44
CA VAL A 817 -24.79 4.93 6.99
C VAL A 817 -23.43 5.20 7.66
N ALA A 818 -22.75 4.17 8.18
CA ALA A 818 -21.43 4.28 8.80
C ALA A 818 -20.30 4.77 7.86
N GLN A 819 -20.51 4.79 6.54
CA GLN A 819 -19.50 5.21 5.55
C GLN A 819 -19.36 6.74 5.42
N GLY A 820 -20.03 7.53 6.26
CA GLY A 820 -19.83 8.99 6.36
C GLY A 820 -20.63 9.83 5.36
N GLU A 821 -21.57 9.23 4.63
CA GLU A 821 -22.38 9.90 3.61
C GLU A 821 -23.42 10.90 4.20
N PRO A 822 -23.75 12.01 3.50
CA PRO A 822 -24.71 13.00 3.98
C PRO A 822 -26.16 12.48 4.03
N PHE A 823 -26.62 12.09 5.22
CA PHE A 823 -27.85 11.32 5.42
C PHE A 823 -29.03 12.08 6.05
N VAL A 824 -28.77 13.06 6.93
CA VAL A 824 -29.79 13.79 7.69
C VAL A 824 -30.07 15.16 7.05
N LEU A 825 -31.31 15.44 6.67
CA LEU A 825 -31.71 16.75 6.15
C LEU A 825 -31.87 17.77 7.29
N VAL A 826 -31.09 18.85 7.26
CA VAL A 826 -31.22 20.00 8.17
C VAL A 826 -31.42 21.28 7.36
N GLY A 827 -32.57 21.93 7.57
CA GLY A 827 -32.99 23.09 6.75
C GLY A 827 -33.21 22.69 5.29
N SER A 828 -32.27 23.08 4.43
CA SER A 828 -32.26 22.84 2.98
C SER A 828 -31.16 21.88 2.50
N HIS A 829 -30.28 21.41 3.39
CA HIS A 829 -29.09 20.62 3.03
C HIS A 829 -28.98 19.35 3.86
N TYR A 830 -28.40 18.31 3.25
CA TYR A 830 -28.14 17.05 3.93
C TYR A 830 -26.75 17.04 4.55
N VAL A 831 -26.62 16.45 5.74
CA VAL A 831 -25.39 16.36 6.53
C VAL A 831 -25.20 14.94 7.07
N PRO A 832 -23.96 14.46 7.27
CA PRO A 832 -23.71 13.08 7.72
C PRO A 832 -24.16 12.86 9.16
N VAL A 833 -24.46 11.62 9.54
CA VAL A 833 -24.92 11.29 10.90
C VAL A 833 -23.90 11.67 11.96
N THR A 834 -22.60 11.56 11.66
CA THR A 834 -21.51 12.01 12.52
C THR A 834 -21.50 13.51 12.80
N ALA A 835 -22.17 14.34 11.99
CA ALA A 835 -22.36 15.77 12.20
C ALA A 835 -23.69 16.13 12.87
N VAL A 836 -24.45 15.14 13.39
CA VAL A 836 -25.75 15.32 14.05
C VAL A 836 -25.77 14.64 15.42
N ALA A 837 -26.24 15.36 16.44
CA ALA A 837 -26.52 14.82 17.78
C ALA A 837 -27.97 15.06 18.20
N GLU A 838 -28.50 14.22 19.09
CA GLU A 838 -29.87 14.39 19.62
C GLU A 838 -30.01 15.66 20.48
N THR A 839 -28.98 15.96 21.29
CA THR A 839 -28.87 17.21 22.08
C THR A 839 -27.52 17.89 21.89
N LEU A 840 -27.55 19.19 21.60
CA LEU A 840 -26.37 20.06 21.53
C LEU A 840 -26.35 21.02 22.72
N SER A 841 -25.16 21.28 23.27
CA SER A 841 -24.98 22.25 24.35
C SER A 841 -25.11 23.71 23.87
N PHE A 842 -24.79 23.97 22.60
CA PHE A 842 -24.91 25.28 21.93
C PHE A 842 -24.94 25.10 20.41
N GLU A 843 -25.50 26.07 19.66
CA GLU A 843 -25.58 25.97 18.19
C GLU A 843 -24.21 26.16 17.53
N ALA A 844 -23.79 25.22 16.68
CA ALA A 844 -22.49 25.17 15.98
C ALA A 844 -22.62 24.93 14.45
N VAL A 845 -23.76 25.33 13.88
CA VAL A 845 -24.05 25.36 12.43
C VAL A 845 -23.07 26.33 11.74
N PRO A 846 -22.50 26.01 10.56
CA PRO A 846 -22.84 24.93 9.63
C PRO A 846 -22.02 23.62 9.78
N TYR A 847 -21.40 23.36 10.93
CA TYR A 847 -20.50 22.23 11.08
C TYR A 847 -21.05 21.10 11.95
N LEU A 848 -21.69 21.44 13.07
CA LEU A 848 -22.36 20.49 13.96
C LEU A 848 -23.82 20.90 14.19
N TYR A 849 -24.72 19.93 14.05
CA TYR A 849 -26.16 20.14 13.99
C TYR A 849 -26.90 19.35 15.08
N GLN A 850 -28.06 19.86 15.52
CA GLN A 850 -28.97 19.10 16.36
C GLN A 850 -30.04 18.43 15.49
N LEU A 851 -30.40 17.18 15.81
CA LEU A 851 -31.45 16.45 15.10
C LEU A 851 -32.77 17.27 15.14
N PRO A 852 -33.35 17.64 13.97
CA PRO A 852 -34.57 18.45 13.93
C PRO A 852 -35.75 17.77 14.64
N GLU A 853 -36.48 18.55 15.44
CA GLU A 853 -37.64 18.10 16.25
C GLU A 853 -38.62 17.21 15.47
N GLN A 854 -38.90 17.56 14.21
CA GLN A 854 -39.81 16.84 13.32
C GLN A 854 -39.37 15.41 12.93
N TYR A 855 -38.14 15.02 13.25
CA TYR A 855 -37.56 13.69 12.98
C TYR A 855 -37.22 12.88 14.25
N ARG A 856 -37.22 13.50 15.44
CA ARG A 856 -37.02 12.78 16.72
C ARG A 856 -37.98 11.61 16.99
N PRO A 857 -39.26 11.60 16.55
CA PRO A 857 -40.16 10.48 16.79
C PRO A 857 -39.72 9.12 16.20
N TYR A 858 -38.67 9.09 15.36
CA TYR A 858 -38.23 7.89 14.63
C TYR A 858 -37.15 7.07 15.36
N SER A 859 -37.18 6.99 16.70
CA SER A 859 -36.09 6.50 17.56
C SER A 859 -35.33 5.25 17.07
N GLN A 860 -35.99 4.15 16.71
CA GLN A 860 -35.29 2.94 16.24
C GLN A 860 -34.44 3.13 14.98
N LEU A 861 -34.69 4.16 14.17
CA LEU A 861 -33.82 4.50 13.04
C LEU A 861 -32.51 5.13 13.53
N TRP A 862 -32.60 6.03 14.51
CA TRP A 862 -31.46 6.77 15.06
C TRP A 862 -30.59 5.91 15.97
N GLU A 863 -31.21 5.00 16.75
CA GLU A 863 -30.54 3.97 17.54
C GLU A 863 -29.76 2.99 16.62
N CYS A 864 -30.37 2.55 15.52
CA CYS A 864 -29.77 1.65 14.54
C CYS A 864 -28.53 2.23 13.82
N VAL A 865 -28.53 3.53 13.51
CA VAL A 865 -27.38 4.20 12.86
C VAL A 865 -26.37 4.81 13.85
N GLY A 866 -26.48 4.51 15.15
CA GLY A 866 -25.53 4.99 16.17
C GLY A 866 -25.53 6.50 16.38
N LEU A 867 -26.68 7.18 16.24
CA LEU A 867 -26.77 8.63 16.44
C LEU A 867 -26.34 9.00 17.87
N ARG A 868 -25.35 9.87 18.00
CA ARG A 868 -24.82 10.29 19.31
C ARG A 868 -25.82 11.17 20.07
N HIS A 869 -25.97 10.94 21.38
CA HIS A 869 -26.83 11.78 22.23
C HIS A 869 -26.24 13.19 22.44
N LYS A 870 -24.90 13.32 22.41
CA LYS A 870 -24.10 14.55 22.42
C LYS A 870 -22.81 14.32 21.61
N PHE A 871 -22.16 15.39 21.15
CA PHE A 871 -20.82 15.33 20.55
C PHE A 871 -19.70 15.33 21.60
N THR A 872 -18.58 14.70 21.28
CA THR A 872 -17.35 14.65 22.09
C THR A 872 -16.39 15.80 21.72
N TRP A 873 -15.25 15.87 22.40
CA TRP A 873 -14.21 16.87 22.16
C TRP A 873 -13.74 16.93 20.70
N ASP A 874 -13.39 15.77 20.11
CA ASP A 874 -12.85 15.66 18.74
C ASP A 874 -13.78 16.24 17.68
N ASP A 875 -15.09 16.05 17.86
CA ASP A 875 -16.12 16.55 16.96
C ASP A 875 -16.06 18.07 16.86
N TYR A 876 -15.90 18.77 18.00
CA TYR A 876 -15.78 20.24 18.04
C TYR A 876 -14.44 20.74 17.49
N ALA A 877 -13.39 19.94 17.60
CA ALA A 877 -12.05 20.28 17.16
C ALA A 877 -11.85 20.15 15.65
N GLN A 878 -12.42 19.10 15.05
CA GLN A 878 -12.40 18.92 13.61
C GLN A 878 -13.04 20.12 12.86
N VAL A 879 -14.03 20.77 13.47
CA VAL A 879 -14.61 22.02 12.96
C VAL A 879 -13.60 23.16 12.88
N LEU A 880 -12.75 23.30 13.90
CA LEU A 880 -11.73 24.34 13.97
C LEU A 880 -10.63 24.13 12.91
N CYS A 881 -10.30 22.87 12.61
CA CYS A 881 -9.43 22.52 11.48
C CYS A 881 -10.03 22.95 10.13
N ILE A 882 -11.29 22.59 9.88
CA ILE A 882 -12.00 22.91 8.63
C ILE A 882 -12.11 24.44 8.42
N LEU A 883 -12.44 25.18 9.49
CA LEU A 883 -12.48 26.65 9.48
C LEU A 883 -11.11 27.27 9.15
N ALA A 884 -10.00 26.66 9.55
CA ALA A 884 -8.67 27.18 9.28
C ALA A 884 -8.22 26.95 7.84
N GLU A 885 -8.49 25.75 7.31
CA GLU A 885 -8.20 25.40 5.91
C GLU A 885 -9.02 26.27 4.95
N MET A 886 -10.30 26.51 5.24
CA MET A 886 -11.18 27.37 4.43
C MET A 886 -10.67 28.81 4.30
N HIS A 887 -10.10 29.39 5.36
CA HIS A 887 -9.68 30.79 5.40
C HIS A 887 -8.18 30.98 5.13
N ALA A 888 -7.42 29.89 4.97
CA ALA A 888 -6.04 29.85 4.46
C ALA A 888 -5.03 30.81 5.13
N GLY A 889 -5.29 31.24 6.37
CA GLY A 889 -4.44 32.17 7.12
C GLY A 889 -4.78 33.66 6.98
N GLU A 890 -5.96 34.00 6.48
CA GLU A 890 -6.60 35.32 6.58
C GLU A 890 -7.56 35.41 7.80
N PRO A 891 -7.89 36.61 8.32
CA PRO A 891 -8.76 36.78 9.50
C PRO A 891 -10.14 36.13 9.35
N LEU A 892 -10.58 35.39 10.37
CA LEU A 892 -11.94 34.87 10.39
C LEU A 892 -12.96 36.03 10.42
N PRO A 893 -14.00 36.00 9.58
CA PRO A 893 -15.17 36.85 9.73
C PRO A 893 -15.76 36.73 11.15
N ALA A 894 -16.21 37.85 11.71
CA ALA A 894 -16.57 37.93 13.14
C ALA A 894 -17.62 36.91 13.63
N ALA A 895 -18.45 36.37 12.72
CA ALA A 895 -19.39 35.29 13.04
C ALA A 895 -18.70 33.92 13.19
N GLU A 896 -17.76 33.61 12.31
CA GLU A 896 -16.97 32.37 12.32
C GLU A 896 -15.90 32.42 13.42
N LEU A 897 -15.32 33.60 13.70
CA LEU A 897 -14.47 33.81 14.86
C LEU A 897 -15.23 33.59 16.18
N ALA A 898 -16.46 34.10 16.28
CA ALA A 898 -17.31 33.89 17.46
C ALA A 898 -17.79 32.42 17.59
N LEU A 899 -17.91 31.68 16.49
CA LEU A 899 -18.16 30.24 16.50
C LEU A 899 -16.90 29.48 16.96
N ALA A 900 -15.75 29.76 16.37
CA ALA A 900 -14.47 29.17 16.74
C ALA A 900 -14.17 29.34 18.23
N LEU A 901 -14.34 30.55 18.76
CA LEU A 901 -14.14 30.84 20.18
C LEU A 901 -15.15 30.12 21.09
N ARG A 902 -16.40 29.91 20.66
CA ARG A 902 -17.40 29.13 21.40
C ARG A 902 -17.13 27.62 21.38
N LEU A 903 -16.63 27.10 20.26
CA LEU A 903 -16.13 25.73 20.19
C LEU A 903 -14.98 25.55 21.20
N VAL A 904 -13.97 26.43 21.14
CA VAL A 904 -12.83 26.44 22.06
C VAL A 904 -13.25 26.62 23.53
N SER A 905 -14.18 27.52 23.86
CA SER A 905 -14.54 27.84 25.25
C SER A 905 -15.60 26.93 25.87
N CYS A 906 -16.39 26.20 25.07
CA CYS A 906 -17.58 25.48 25.56
C CYS A 906 -17.78 24.08 24.95
N GLY A 907 -17.15 23.78 23.81
CA GLY A 907 -17.13 22.42 23.23
C GLY A 907 -15.89 21.67 23.70
N LEU A 908 -14.71 22.29 23.56
CA LEU A 908 -13.43 21.75 24.02
C LEU A 908 -13.26 21.74 25.56
N MET A 909 -14.31 22.17 26.29
CA MET A 909 -14.41 22.21 27.75
C MET A 909 -15.68 21.47 28.24
N ALA A 910 -16.28 20.60 27.40
CA ALA A 910 -17.59 19.98 27.68
C ALA A 910 -17.54 18.66 28.44
N ASP A 911 -16.40 17.96 28.39
CA ASP A 911 -16.09 16.76 29.17
C ASP A 911 -15.02 17.10 30.24
N ASP A 912 -15.08 16.44 31.39
CA ASP A 912 -14.12 16.58 32.51
C ASP A 912 -12.87 15.68 32.34
N LYS A 913 -12.38 15.54 31.11
CA LYS A 913 -11.26 14.65 30.73
C LYS A 913 -10.31 15.30 29.75
N GLU A 914 -9.04 14.92 29.85
CA GLU A 914 -7.94 15.55 29.13
C GLU A 914 -7.73 14.96 27.72
N PRO A 915 -8.11 15.65 26.64
CA PRO A 915 -7.68 15.41 25.27
C PRO A 915 -6.17 15.71 25.10
N ASP A 916 -5.41 14.79 25.64
CA ASP A 916 -4.04 14.34 25.40
C ASP A 916 -3.31 14.67 24.07
N ALA A 917 -2.54 13.74 23.47
CA ALA A 917 -1.23 14.06 22.89
C ALA A 917 -0.84 13.84 21.40
N TYR A 918 -1.31 12.95 20.50
CA TYR A 918 -1.03 13.09 19.02
C TYR A 918 -2.01 14.09 18.38
N GLN A 919 -2.50 14.97 19.22
CA GLN A 919 -3.88 15.38 19.20
C GLN A 919 -4.24 16.87 18.49
N THR A 920 -4.21 18.15 19.03
CA THR A 920 -4.48 19.62 18.72
C THR A 920 -3.65 20.42 17.74
N GLN A 921 -2.33 20.39 17.59
CA GLN A 921 -1.73 20.97 16.39
C GLN A 921 -2.24 20.24 15.09
N GLN A 922 -3.31 19.39 15.18
CA GLN A 922 -4.49 19.40 14.27
C GLN A 922 -5.30 20.70 14.46
N LEU A 923 -6.20 20.80 15.48
CA LEU A 923 -6.83 22.02 16.03
C LEU A 923 -6.07 23.32 15.71
N PHE A 924 -6.81 24.23 15.11
CA PHE A 924 -6.36 25.59 14.94
C PHE A 924 -7.01 26.47 16.00
N LEU A 925 -6.22 27.37 16.57
CA LEU A 925 -6.71 28.37 17.51
C LEU A 925 -6.66 29.75 16.85
N PRO A 926 -7.59 30.67 17.17
CA PRO A 926 -7.54 32.01 16.62
C PRO A 926 -6.38 32.79 17.24
N ASP A 927 -5.67 33.57 16.42
CA ASP A 927 -4.65 34.54 16.84
C ASP A 927 -5.27 35.90 17.21
N GLN A 928 -4.48 36.84 17.72
CA GLN A 928 -4.97 38.16 18.15
C GLN A 928 -5.62 38.98 17.03
N GLU A 929 -5.31 38.71 15.76
CA GLU A 929 -5.96 39.34 14.60
C GLU A 929 -7.17 38.52 14.10
N GLY A 930 -7.57 37.48 14.85
CA GLY A 930 -8.72 36.63 14.56
C GLY A 930 -8.45 35.51 13.54
N ILE A 931 -7.19 35.24 13.22
CA ILE A 931 -6.81 34.27 12.20
C ILE A 931 -6.63 32.89 12.84
N LEU A 932 -7.27 31.85 12.31
CA LEU A 932 -6.98 30.48 12.76
C LEU A 932 -5.57 30.07 12.34
N ARG A 933 -4.72 29.71 13.32
CA ARG A 933 -3.34 29.29 13.13
C ARG A 933 -3.10 27.90 13.74
N PRO A 934 -2.19 27.09 13.17
CA PRO A 934 -1.63 25.94 13.85
C PRO A 934 -1.01 26.39 15.19
N GLN A 935 -1.35 25.71 16.28
CA GLN A 935 -1.04 26.23 17.61
C GLN A 935 0.47 26.29 17.92
N ASP A 936 1.29 25.52 17.21
CA ASP A 936 2.76 25.55 17.32
C ASP A 936 3.38 26.88 16.86
N LYS A 937 2.63 27.66 16.06
CA LYS A 937 3.01 28.99 15.56
C LYS A 937 2.43 30.08 16.44
N LEU A 938 1.42 29.75 17.22
CA LEU A 938 0.88 30.60 18.26
C LEU A 938 1.68 30.48 19.54
N HIS A 939 1.72 31.57 20.28
CA HIS A 939 2.22 31.58 21.63
C HIS A 939 1.19 32.21 22.54
N PHE A 940 0.86 31.56 23.66
CA PHE A 940 0.04 32.23 24.67
C PHE A 940 0.89 33.30 25.36
N ASN A 941 0.40 34.55 25.40
CA ASN A 941 1.17 35.69 25.88
C ASN A 941 1.22 35.72 27.43
N ASP A 942 2.06 34.85 28.01
CA ASP A 942 2.29 34.73 29.45
C ASP A 942 3.36 35.70 30.00
N THR A 943 4.16 36.31 29.12
CA THR A 943 5.20 37.31 29.47
C THR A 943 4.96 38.69 28.82
N PRO A 944 3.76 39.31 28.96
CA PRO A 944 3.40 40.56 28.25
C PRO A 944 4.19 41.81 28.64
N TRP A 945 5.19 41.69 29.52
CA TRP A 945 6.17 42.74 29.87
C TRP A 945 7.50 42.61 29.11
N MET A 946 7.73 41.50 28.40
CA MET A 946 8.89 41.33 27.52
C MET A 946 8.55 41.82 26.10
N PRO A 947 9.47 42.51 25.41
CA PRO A 947 9.25 42.91 24.03
C PRO A 947 9.33 41.67 23.13
N VAL A 948 8.17 41.15 22.73
CA VAL A 948 8.08 40.08 21.74
C VAL A 948 8.45 40.64 20.37
N ASP A 949 9.31 39.94 19.62
CA ASP A 949 9.64 40.32 18.25
C ASP A 949 8.40 40.23 17.34
N ARG A 950 8.31 41.14 16.35
CA ARG A 950 7.09 41.39 15.55
C ARG A 950 6.58 40.18 14.74
N ASP A 951 7.42 39.16 14.59
CA ASP A 951 7.16 38.01 13.74
C ASP A 951 6.59 36.81 14.53
N VAL A 952 6.34 36.98 15.84
CA VAL A 952 5.70 35.99 16.72
C VAL A 952 4.19 36.24 16.80
N LEU A 953 3.40 35.21 16.50
CA LEU A 953 1.94 35.26 16.54
C LEU A 953 1.42 34.83 17.92
N LEU A 954 0.40 35.52 18.42
CA LEU A 954 -0.15 35.34 19.77
C LEU A 954 -1.62 34.90 19.75
N CYS A 955 -2.05 34.08 20.70
CA CYS A 955 -3.45 33.62 20.80
C CYS A 955 -4.46 34.77 21.01
N HIS A 956 -5.66 34.60 20.46
CA HIS A 956 -6.77 35.54 20.62
C HIS A 956 -7.15 35.74 22.10
N GLU A 957 -7.34 37.00 22.50
CA GLU A 957 -7.46 37.41 23.92
C GLU A 957 -8.67 36.82 24.67
N GLN A 958 -9.64 36.27 23.95
CA GLN A 958 -10.83 35.62 24.52
C GLN A 958 -10.63 34.12 24.81
N VAL A 959 -9.52 33.51 24.39
CA VAL A 959 -9.13 32.16 24.82
C VAL A 959 -8.48 32.28 26.20
N SER A 960 -9.08 31.68 27.24
CA SER A 960 -8.57 31.82 28.61
C SER A 960 -7.23 31.11 28.80
N ARG A 961 -6.39 31.53 29.76
CA ARG A 961 -5.11 30.82 30.05
C ARG A 961 -5.33 29.35 30.40
N ALA A 962 -6.45 29.00 31.04
CA ALA A 962 -6.84 27.61 31.21
C ALA A 962 -6.99 27.00 29.82
N THR A 963 -7.97 27.42 29.04
CA THR A 963 -8.30 26.94 27.68
C THR A 963 -7.13 26.95 26.65
N ALA A 964 -6.12 27.82 26.82
CA ALA A 964 -4.95 27.87 25.92
C ALA A 964 -3.81 26.94 26.33
N LEU A 965 -3.61 26.70 27.63
CA LEU A 965 -2.77 25.59 28.09
C LEU A 965 -3.50 24.26 27.95
N HIS A 966 -4.84 24.33 28.01
CA HIS A 966 -5.76 23.25 27.66
C HIS A 966 -5.41 22.81 26.25
N CYS A 967 -5.61 23.70 25.27
CA CYS A 967 -5.27 23.44 23.88
C CYS A 967 -3.77 23.67 23.58
N GLY A 968 -2.88 23.03 24.35
CA GLY A 968 -1.48 22.73 24.01
C GLY A 968 -0.54 23.84 23.48
N VAL A 969 -0.82 25.13 23.68
CA VAL A 969 -0.02 26.22 23.08
C VAL A 969 1.29 26.46 23.84
N PRO A 970 2.47 26.51 23.17
CA PRO A 970 3.72 26.92 23.80
C PRO A 970 3.70 28.39 24.24
N THR A 971 4.61 28.79 25.13
CA THR A 971 4.75 30.19 25.54
C THR A 971 6.08 30.80 25.11
N THR A 972 6.18 32.13 25.07
CA THR A 972 7.29 32.90 24.47
C THR A 972 8.65 32.75 25.18
N ARG A 973 8.75 31.85 26.18
CA ARG A 973 9.87 31.74 27.13
C ARG A 973 10.88 30.63 26.82
N HIS A 974 10.63 29.76 25.84
CA HIS A 974 11.43 28.54 25.61
C HIS A 974 12.45 28.61 24.45
N TRP A 975 12.42 29.66 23.63
CA TRP A 975 12.98 29.68 22.26
C TRP A 975 14.52 29.92 22.11
N ALA A 976 15.29 30.15 23.18
CA ALA A 976 16.49 31.01 23.09
C ALA A 976 17.93 30.40 23.07
N LEU A 977 18.17 29.07 23.06
CA LEU A 977 19.39 28.50 23.71
C LEU A 977 20.33 27.52 22.97
N GLU A 978 20.07 27.18 21.72
CA GLU A 978 20.58 25.99 20.99
C GLU A 978 22.07 25.97 20.52
N ARG A 979 23.09 26.23 21.39
CA ARG A 979 24.33 26.91 20.90
C ARG A 979 25.78 26.39 21.21
N SER A 980 26.09 25.19 21.76
CA SER A 980 27.53 24.75 21.89
C SER A 980 27.87 23.23 22.12
N ARG A 981 29.11 22.79 21.75
CA ARG A 981 29.89 21.56 22.15
C ARG A 981 31.22 21.40 21.35
N LEU A 982 32.41 21.14 21.94
CA LEU A 982 33.68 20.74 21.21
C LEU A 982 34.94 20.38 22.08
N LEU A 983 35.74 19.33 21.72
CA LEU A 983 37.22 19.13 21.94
C LEU A 983 37.70 17.64 21.79
N THR A 984 38.70 17.31 20.94
CA THR A 984 39.61 16.11 21.01
C THR A 984 40.63 16.12 19.85
N ALA A 985 41.83 15.52 19.96
CA ALA A 985 42.88 15.68 18.92
C ALA A 985 43.74 14.44 18.55
N ASP A 986 44.55 13.91 19.46
CA ASP A 986 45.97 13.63 19.15
C ASP A 986 46.28 12.45 18.20
N LEU A 987 45.53 11.34 18.28
CA LEU A 987 45.75 10.15 17.42
C LEU A 987 45.43 10.39 15.92
N SER A 988 44.83 11.54 15.58
CA SER A 988 44.43 11.94 14.21
C SER A 988 45.56 12.06 13.18
N LEU A 989 46.82 12.01 13.62
CA LEU A 989 47.99 12.23 12.78
C LEU A 989 48.24 11.15 11.70
N TRP A 990 47.76 9.92 11.89
CA TRP A 990 48.01 8.81 10.94
C TRP A 990 46.77 8.02 10.52
N ALA A 991 45.86 7.74 11.44
CA ALA A 991 44.55 7.17 11.15
C ALA A 991 43.46 8.18 11.57
N GLN A 992 42.35 8.20 10.83
CA GLN A 992 41.14 8.89 11.30
C GLN A 992 40.22 7.84 11.94
N PRO A 993 39.70 8.07 13.17
CA PRO A 993 38.69 7.21 13.78
C PRO A 993 37.46 7.11 12.87
N PHE A 994 37.16 5.91 12.39
CA PHE A 994 36.26 5.73 11.25
C PHE A 994 35.79 4.28 11.21
N GLY A 995 34.53 4.05 11.56
CA GLY A 995 33.96 2.69 11.63
C GLY A 995 32.46 2.71 11.48
N ALA A 996 31.86 1.52 11.51
CA ALA A 996 30.42 1.34 11.46
C ALA A 996 29.76 2.06 12.65
N ARG A 997 28.80 2.95 12.40
CA ARG A 997 28.07 3.68 13.43
C ARG A 997 26.60 3.82 13.05
N GLU A 998 25.73 3.68 14.03
CA GLU A 998 24.32 4.04 13.90
C GLU A 998 24.16 5.55 14.16
N ASP A 999 23.33 6.24 13.39
CA ASP A 999 22.85 7.58 13.77
C ASP A 999 21.53 7.41 14.50
N LEU A 1000 21.54 7.59 15.82
CA LEU A 1000 20.40 7.30 16.69
C LEU A 1000 19.10 8.01 16.26
N PRO A 1001 19.09 9.30 15.90
CA PRO A 1001 17.89 9.93 15.37
C PRO A 1001 17.34 9.26 14.11
N THR A 1002 18.21 8.92 13.15
CA THR A 1002 17.82 8.16 11.94
C THR A 1002 17.32 6.75 12.29
N ARG A 1003 17.91 6.08 13.28
CA ARG A 1003 17.46 4.75 13.73
C ARG A 1003 16.08 4.80 14.36
N LEU A 1004 15.81 5.79 15.21
CA LEU A 1004 14.48 6.02 15.76
C LEU A 1004 13.49 6.36 14.62
N LYS A 1005 13.81 7.29 13.71
CA LYS A 1005 12.96 7.59 12.54
C LYS A 1005 12.62 6.36 11.71
N ASN A 1006 13.58 5.46 11.50
CA ASN A 1006 13.35 4.20 10.79
C ASN A 1006 12.42 3.23 11.55
N ILE A 1007 12.51 3.17 12.89
CA ILE A 1007 11.57 2.38 13.72
C ILE A 1007 10.16 2.98 13.60
N LEU A 1008 10.05 4.31 13.72
CA LEU A 1008 8.79 5.05 13.59
C LEU A 1008 8.18 5.01 12.17
N ALA A 1009 8.96 4.60 11.17
CA ALA A 1009 8.48 4.33 9.81
C ALA A 1009 8.01 2.88 9.59
N GLU A 1010 8.41 1.95 10.44
CA GLU A 1010 7.95 0.55 10.45
C GLU A 1010 6.74 0.35 11.39
N TYR A 1011 6.65 1.15 12.45
CA TYR A 1011 5.52 1.24 13.38
C TYR A 1011 4.78 2.57 13.16
N PRO A 1012 3.63 2.61 12.46
CA PRO A 1012 2.92 3.86 12.19
C PRO A 1012 2.46 4.56 13.48
N ALA A 1013 2.09 5.83 13.35
CA ALA A 1013 1.64 6.68 14.47
C ALA A 1013 0.22 6.35 14.99
N SER A 1014 -0.06 5.06 15.17
CA SER A 1014 -1.33 4.55 15.70
C SER A 1014 -1.39 4.81 17.20
N ALA A 1015 -2.47 5.46 17.62
CA ALA A 1015 -2.81 5.66 19.03
C ALA A 1015 -2.96 4.31 19.76
N ARG A 1016 -3.65 3.35 19.13
CA ARG A 1016 -3.80 1.97 19.61
C ARG A 1016 -2.47 1.27 19.84
N ASP A 1017 -1.51 1.42 18.92
CA ASP A 1017 -0.21 0.74 19.00
C ASP A 1017 0.63 1.28 20.17
N MET A 1018 0.50 2.58 20.48
CA MET A 1018 1.10 3.17 21.67
C MET A 1018 0.45 2.68 22.97
N VAL A 1019 -0.89 2.68 23.06
CA VAL A 1019 -1.59 2.18 24.25
C VAL A 1019 -1.17 0.74 24.54
N THR A 1020 -1.22 -0.13 23.54
CA THR A 1020 -0.83 -1.54 23.70
C THR A 1020 0.58 -1.68 24.26
N GLU A 1021 1.58 -1.01 23.65
CA GLU A 1021 2.96 -1.12 24.10
C GLU A 1021 3.16 -0.51 25.50
N LEU A 1022 2.50 0.60 25.85
CA LEU A 1022 2.63 1.23 27.17
C LEU A 1022 1.97 0.43 28.30
N LEU A 1023 0.77 -0.13 28.07
CA LEU A 1023 0.12 -1.06 29.00
C LEU A 1023 0.97 -2.33 29.20
N GLN A 1024 1.51 -2.87 28.10
CA GLN A 1024 2.35 -4.07 28.11
C GLN A 1024 3.69 -3.83 28.83
N ASN A 1025 4.32 -2.66 28.67
CA ASN A 1025 5.52 -2.29 29.44
C ASN A 1025 5.25 -2.21 30.96
N ALA A 1026 4.04 -1.84 31.38
CA ALA A 1026 3.65 -1.82 32.79
C ALA A 1026 3.31 -3.21 33.34
N ASP A 1027 2.63 -4.06 32.56
CA ASP A 1027 2.37 -5.46 32.91
C ASP A 1027 3.68 -6.27 33.04
N ASP A 1028 4.61 -6.08 32.10
CA ASP A 1028 5.98 -6.65 32.14
C ASP A 1028 6.83 -6.12 33.32
N ALA A 1029 6.47 -4.95 33.88
CA ALA A 1029 7.04 -4.41 35.12
C ALA A 1029 6.33 -4.92 36.39
N GLY A 1030 5.22 -5.67 36.25
CA GLY A 1030 4.43 -6.21 37.36
C GLY A 1030 3.55 -5.18 38.07
N ALA A 1031 3.22 -4.05 37.40
CA ALA A 1031 2.32 -3.04 37.95
C ALA A 1031 0.88 -3.57 38.02
N GLY A 1032 0.17 -3.24 39.10
CA GLY A 1032 -1.27 -3.47 39.24
C GLY A 1032 -2.11 -2.33 38.67
N PHE A 1033 -1.52 -1.14 38.58
CA PHE A 1033 -2.19 0.11 38.27
C PHE A 1033 -1.36 0.96 37.30
N VAL A 1034 -2.00 1.42 36.22
CA VAL A 1034 -1.46 2.45 35.30
C VAL A 1034 -2.40 3.65 35.32
N HIS A 1035 -1.81 4.83 35.38
CA HIS A 1035 -2.53 6.10 35.24
C HIS A 1035 -1.86 6.94 34.16
N PHE A 1036 -2.53 7.03 33.02
CA PHE A 1036 -2.25 8.07 32.04
C PHE A 1036 -2.84 9.38 32.58
N VAL A 1037 -1.96 10.33 32.82
CA VAL A 1037 -2.29 11.68 33.22
C VAL A 1037 -1.66 12.53 32.15
N TRP A 1038 -2.45 13.01 31.20
CA TRP A 1038 -1.94 14.16 30.48
C TRP A 1038 -1.84 15.33 31.48
N ASP A 1039 -0.90 16.21 31.22
CA ASP A 1039 -0.56 17.32 32.09
C ASP A 1039 -0.40 18.56 31.22
N ARG A 1040 -1.52 19.24 30.99
CA ARG A 1040 -1.66 20.52 30.27
C ARG A 1040 -0.85 21.66 30.87
N ARG A 1041 -0.50 21.61 32.15
CA ARG A 1041 0.06 22.76 32.85
C ARG A 1041 1.48 23.06 32.35
N GLN A 1042 1.66 24.25 31.80
CA GLN A 1042 2.97 24.87 31.66
C GLN A 1042 3.58 25.12 33.05
N HIS A 1043 4.63 24.36 33.38
CA HIS A 1043 5.36 24.45 34.64
C HIS A 1043 6.33 25.65 34.66
N PRO A 1044 6.77 26.11 35.86
CA PRO A 1044 7.80 27.11 36.01
C PRO A 1044 9.14 26.71 35.36
N VAL A 1045 10.00 27.71 35.14
CA VAL A 1045 11.26 27.57 34.39
C VAL A 1045 12.42 28.35 35.03
N ASP A 1046 12.28 28.75 36.28
CA ASP A 1046 13.22 29.61 37.01
C ASP A 1046 14.35 28.79 37.67
N ALA A 1047 14.13 27.48 37.89
CA ALA A 1047 15.08 26.53 38.47
C ALA A 1047 15.18 25.21 37.67
N THR A 1048 15.54 25.30 36.38
CA THR A 1048 15.75 24.16 35.46
C THR A 1048 17.23 23.82 35.25
N PHE A 1049 17.54 22.71 34.56
CA PHE A 1049 18.92 22.24 34.32
C PHE A 1049 19.75 23.19 33.44
N SER A 1050 19.10 23.72 32.41
CA SER A 1050 19.56 24.77 31.52
C SER A 1050 18.32 25.36 30.87
N GLU A 1051 18.37 26.61 30.39
CA GLU A 1051 17.16 27.21 29.83
C GLU A 1051 16.72 26.50 28.50
N ASN A 1052 17.58 25.67 27.88
CA ASN A 1052 17.23 24.72 26.81
C ASN A 1052 16.18 23.67 27.27
N TRP A 1053 16.23 23.27 28.55
CA TRP A 1053 15.28 22.35 29.19
C TRP A 1053 13.86 22.95 29.26
N ASN A 1054 13.73 24.27 29.18
CA ASN A 1054 12.44 24.94 29.36
C ASN A 1054 11.41 24.45 28.34
N LEU A 1055 11.84 24.12 27.11
CA LEU A 1055 11.04 23.47 26.06
C LEU A 1055 10.28 22.21 26.52
N LEU A 1056 10.71 21.55 27.59
CA LEU A 1056 10.16 20.31 28.13
C LEU A 1056 9.29 20.50 29.39
N GLN A 1057 9.14 21.75 29.86
CA GLN A 1057 8.32 22.12 31.01
C GLN A 1057 6.86 22.44 30.62
N GLY A 1058 6.54 22.44 29.31
CA GLY A 1058 5.19 22.55 28.77
C GLY A 1058 4.37 21.25 28.88
N PRO A 1059 3.24 21.15 28.16
CA PRO A 1059 2.34 20.00 28.21
C PRO A 1059 3.04 18.65 28.01
N ALA A 1060 2.65 17.64 28.78
CA ALA A 1060 3.29 16.32 28.75
C ALA A 1060 2.31 15.17 29.01
N LEU A 1061 2.40 14.09 28.25
CA LEU A 1061 1.75 12.84 28.65
C LEU A 1061 2.56 12.23 29.80
N CYS A 1062 2.03 12.31 31.02
CA CYS A 1062 2.59 11.65 32.18
C CYS A 1062 1.98 10.24 32.32
N ILE A 1063 2.80 9.23 32.60
CA ILE A 1063 2.35 7.84 32.72
C ILE A 1063 2.92 7.30 34.02
N TYR A 1064 2.08 7.23 35.05
CA TYR A 1064 2.42 6.61 36.32
C TYR A 1064 2.07 5.13 36.29
N ASN A 1065 2.92 4.29 36.88
CA ASN A 1065 2.53 2.96 37.34
C ASN A 1065 3.12 2.63 38.71
N ASP A 1066 2.49 1.70 39.43
CA ASP A 1066 2.81 1.35 40.83
C ASP A 1066 3.95 0.33 41.00
N SER A 1067 4.81 0.18 39.98
CA SER A 1067 6.02 -0.65 40.05
C SER A 1067 7.30 0.18 39.82
N PRO A 1068 8.10 0.47 40.86
CA PRO A 1068 9.35 1.21 40.71
C PRO A 1068 10.42 0.35 40.00
N PHE A 1069 11.00 0.89 38.94
CA PHE A 1069 12.04 0.23 38.14
C PHE A 1069 13.27 -0.15 38.96
N GLN A 1070 13.78 -1.36 38.74
CA GLN A 1070 15.09 -1.78 39.25
C GLN A 1070 16.20 -1.34 38.28
N GLN A 1071 17.46 -1.39 38.73
CA GLN A 1071 18.63 -1.10 37.90
C GLN A 1071 18.64 -1.90 36.58
N GLN A 1072 18.13 -3.14 36.59
CA GLN A 1072 18.02 -3.97 35.39
C GLN A 1072 16.97 -3.48 34.40
N ASP A 1073 15.84 -2.94 34.87
CA ASP A 1073 14.81 -2.36 34.00
C ASP A 1073 15.31 -1.02 33.41
N ILE A 1074 16.02 -0.20 34.20
CA ILE A 1074 16.70 1.03 33.75
C ILE A 1074 17.77 0.73 32.68
N GLU A 1075 18.55 -0.34 32.83
CA GLU A 1075 19.51 -0.79 31.80
C GLU A 1075 18.84 -1.43 30.59
N GLY A 1076 17.65 -2.03 30.76
CA GLY A 1076 16.87 -2.67 29.71
C GLY A 1076 16.23 -1.66 28.76
N ILE A 1077 15.50 -0.68 29.31
CA ILE A 1077 14.81 0.37 28.53
C ILE A 1077 15.77 1.26 27.71
N GLN A 1078 17.05 1.32 28.09
CA GLN A 1078 18.09 2.00 27.33
C GLN A 1078 18.62 1.22 26.12
N ARG A 1079 18.32 -0.08 25.96
CA ARG A 1079 18.92 -0.94 24.92
C ARG A 1079 17.96 -1.23 23.80
N LEU A 1080 18.02 -0.40 22.75
CA LEU A 1080 17.28 -0.60 21.51
C LEU A 1080 17.53 -2.01 20.96
N GLY A 1081 16.48 -2.73 20.55
CA GLY A 1081 16.63 -4.05 19.93
C GLY A 1081 17.05 -5.19 20.88
N VAL A 1082 16.97 -4.99 22.21
CA VAL A 1082 17.04 -6.07 23.20
C VAL A 1082 15.67 -6.23 23.86
N GLY A 1083 14.98 -7.34 23.58
CA GLY A 1083 13.81 -7.75 24.38
C GLY A 1083 14.20 -7.86 25.85
N SER A 1084 13.52 -7.10 26.71
CA SER A 1084 13.99 -6.71 28.05
C SER A 1084 14.42 -7.87 28.95
N LYS A 1085 13.78 -9.04 28.83
CA LYS A 1085 13.92 -10.18 29.74
C LYS A 1085 14.19 -11.50 29.00
N GLN A 1086 15.26 -11.56 28.18
CA GLN A 1086 15.71 -12.82 27.57
C GLN A 1086 15.93 -13.92 28.63
N GLY A 1087 15.14 -15.00 28.55
CA GLY A 1087 15.19 -16.14 29.48
C GLY A 1087 14.00 -16.27 30.43
N ARG A 1088 13.07 -15.30 30.45
CA ARG A 1088 11.80 -15.41 31.18
C ARG A 1088 10.66 -15.89 30.26
N PRO A 1089 10.03 -17.06 30.50
CA PRO A 1089 8.87 -17.54 29.73
C PRO A 1089 7.55 -16.82 30.08
N ASP A 1090 7.61 -15.90 31.03
CA ASP A 1090 6.50 -15.17 31.64
C ASP A 1090 6.22 -13.79 31.03
N VAL A 1091 7.06 -13.32 30.11
CA VAL A 1091 7.13 -11.92 29.62
C VAL A 1091 6.91 -11.88 28.10
N THR A 1092 6.15 -10.90 27.59
CA THR A 1092 5.81 -10.83 26.16
C THR A 1092 6.44 -9.58 25.53
N GLY A 1093 7.42 -9.74 24.65
CA GLY A 1093 8.06 -8.58 24.00
C GLY A 1093 9.27 -8.97 23.15
N LYS A 1094 9.07 -9.20 21.85
CA LYS A 1094 10.02 -10.00 21.05
C LYS A 1094 11.36 -9.32 20.75
N TYR A 1095 11.40 -7.98 20.72
CA TYR A 1095 12.60 -7.21 20.34
C TYR A 1095 12.92 -5.97 21.19
N GLY A 1096 12.09 -5.59 22.17
CA GLY A 1096 12.34 -4.39 22.99
C GLY A 1096 12.32 -3.08 22.19
N LEU A 1097 11.53 -3.02 21.12
CA LEU A 1097 11.35 -1.82 20.30
C LEU A 1097 10.15 -0.97 20.75
N GLY A 1098 9.17 -1.57 21.42
CA GLY A 1098 7.87 -0.98 21.76
C GLY A 1098 7.90 0.37 22.46
N PHE A 1099 8.72 0.54 23.50
CA PHE A 1099 8.87 1.83 24.18
C PHE A 1099 9.30 2.96 23.24
N ASN A 1100 10.00 2.66 22.13
CA ASN A 1100 10.41 3.70 21.19
C ASN A 1100 9.25 4.32 20.42
N THR A 1101 8.04 3.74 20.47
CA THR A 1101 6.83 4.43 20.00
C THR A 1101 6.63 5.77 20.71
N VAL A 1102 7.11 5.98 21.96
CA VAL A 1102 7.04 7.30 22.62
C VAL A 1102 7.77 8.40 21.83
N PHE A 1103 8.71 8.04 20.95
CA PHE A 1103 9.36 9.01 20.06
C PHE A 1103 8.49 9.48 18.88
N HIS A 1104 7.31 8.88 18.65
CA HIS A 1104 6.25 9.54 17.90
C HIS A 1104 5.77 10.81 18.62
N TYR A 1105 5.76 10.83 19.96
CA TYR A 1105 5.09 11.84 20.79
C TYR A 1105 6.07 12.82 21.47
N THR A 1106 7.30 12.41 21.77
CA THR A 1106 8.29 13.29 22.41
C THR A 1106 9.68 13.12 21.79
N ASP A 1107 10.46 14.20 21.72
CA ASP A 1107 11.89 14.12 21.41
C ASP A 1107 12.76 13.87 22.65
N CYS A 1108 12.23 14.05 23.87
CA CYS A 1108 12.99 13.92 25.10
C CYS A 1108 12.18 13.28 26.24
N PRO A 1109 11.86 11.96 26.15
CA PRO A 1109 11.18 11.24 27.22
C PRO A 1109 12.05 11.18 28.48
N ALA A 1110 11.43 11.40 29.64
CA ALA A 1110 12.07 11.31 30.94
C ALA A 1110 11.22 10.44 31.88
N PHE A 1111 11.83 9.87 32.92
CA PHE A 1111 11.08 9.17 33.97
C PHE A 1111 11.73 9.28 35.34
N LEU A 1112 10.91 9.41 36.37
CA LEU A 1112 11.31 9.45 37.77
C LEU A 1112 10.80 8.18 38.46
N THR A 1113 11.70 7.40 39.05
CA THR A 1113 11.41 6.11 39.69
C THR A 1113 11.86 6.10 41.15
N GLY A 1114 11.04 5.50 42.02
CA GLY A 1114 11.34 5.24 43.43
C GLY A 1114 11.78 6.48 44.23
N ASP A 1115 11.29 7.66 43.83
CA ASP A 1115 11.63 8.99 44.38
C ASP A 1115 13.14 9.28 44.53
N SER A 1116 13.97 8.60 43.74
CA SER A 1116 15.43 8.54 43.96
C SER A 1116 16.27 8.61 42.69
N ALA A 1117 15.73 8.22 41.53
CA ALA A 1117 16.39 8.36 40.24
C ALA A 1117 15.47 9.05 39.22
N LEU A 1118 15.99 10.07 38.53
CA LEU A 1118 15.40 10.70 37.35
C LEU A 1118 16.29 10.35 36.15
N CYS A 1119 15.73 9.66 35.16
CA CYS A 1119 16.37 9.37 33.88
C CYS A 1119 15.80 10.29 32.80
N VAL A 1120 16.67 10.74 31.89
CA VAL A 1120 16.32 11.62 30.77
C VAL A 1120 16.96 11.08 29.50
N PHE A 1121 16.19 10.94 28.42
CA PHE A 1121 16.66 10.46 27.12
C PHE A 1121 16.64 11.61 26.10
N ASP A 1122 17.79 11.94 25.54
CA ASP A 1122 18.01 13.08 24.63
C ASP A 1122 18.73 12.59 23.35
N PRO A 1123 18.04 11.88 22.43
CA PRO A 1123 18.63 11.31 21.21
C PRO A 1123 19.23 12.36 20.27
N HIS A 1124 18.77 13.61 20.33
CA HIS A 1124 19.28 14.74 19.54
C HIS A 1124 20.50 15.41 20.18
N LEU A 1125 20.81 15.07 21.44
CA LEU A 1125 21.85 15.70 22.28
C LEU A 1125 21.60 17.19 22.55
N TYR A 1126 20.34 17.62 22.49
CA TYR A 1126 19.94 19.01 22.54
C TYR A 1126 19.63 19.48 23.97
N TYR A 1127 18.79 18.75 24.68
CA TYR A 1127 18.21 19.19 25.96
C TYR A 1127 19.11 18.97 27.17
N MET A 1128 20.05 18.01 27.12
CA MET A 1128 20.90 17.61 28.23
C MET A 1128 22.33 18.18 28.14
N PRO A 1129 22.74 19.09 29.05
CA PRO A 1129 24.12 19.56 29.14
C PRO A 1129 25.06 18.42 29.57
N GLY A 1130 25.80 17.86 28.62
CA GLY A 1130 26.75 16.77 28.84
C GLY A 1130 26.42 15.46 28.13
N ALA A 1131 25.20 15.30 27.58
CA ALA A 1131 24.86 14.15 26.75
C ALA A 1131 25.78 14.03 25.53
N THR A 1132 26.07 12.81 25.09
CA THR A 1132 26.95 12.49 23.96
C THR A 1132 26.37 11.40 23.06
N THR A 1133 26.94 11.19 21.87
CA THR A 1133 26.54 10.09 20.97
C THR A 1133 26.74 8.69 21.56
N GLU A 1134 27.50 8.56 22.65
CA GLU A 1134 27.73 7.30 23.39
C GLU A 1134 26.85 7.21 24.66
N SER A 1135 26.18 8.30 25.06
CA SER A 1135 25.24 8.37 26.18
C SER A 1135 24.26 9.53 25.96
N PRO A 1136 23.18 9.31 25.19
CA PRO A 1136 22.27 10.34 24.70
C PRO A 1136 21.18 10.63 25.74
N GLY A 1137 21.57 11.30 26.83
CA GLY A 1137 20.73 11.49 28.00
C GLY A 1137 21.55 11.72 29.28
N ALA A 1138 20.87 11.67 30.43
CA ALA A 1138 21.51 11.74 31.75
C ALA A 1138 20.61 11.13 32.84
N MET A 1139 21.23 10.58 33.90
CA MET A 1139 20.54 10.14 35.11
C MET A 1139 20.98 10.96 36.32
N PHE A 1140 20.02 11.35 37.15
CA PHE A 1140 20.21 12.22 38.31
C PHE A 1140 19.69 11.55 39.59
N ALA A 1141 20.42 11.69 40.69
CA ALA A 1141 19.97 11.27 42.01
C ALA A 1141 19.01 12.32 42.60
N VAL A 1142 17.76 11.94 42.84
CA VAL A 1142 16.65 12.83 43.28
C VAL A 1142 16.69 13.03 44.80
N ASN A 1143 17.83 13.47 45.31
CA ASN A 1143 18.05 13.69 46.74
C ASN A 1143 17.41 15.02 47.23
N PRO A 1144 17.35 15.30 48.55
CA PRO A 1144 16.76 16.55 49.07
C PRO A 1144 17.44 17.85 48.62
N GLU A 1145 18.67 17.77 48.11
CA GLU A 1145 19.38 18.90 47.51
C GLU A 1145 18.97 19.10 46.05
N PHE A 1146 18.81 18.03 45.26
CA PHE A 1146 18.20 18.08 43.92
C PHE A 1146 16.81 18.74 43.98
N LYS A 1147 15.93 18.26 44.88
CA LYS A 1147 14.55 18.78 45.02
C LYS A 1147 14.49 20.26 45.45
N ARG A 1148 15.55 20.77 46.06
CA ARG A 1148 15.69 22.17 46.51
C ARG A 1148 16.37 23.06 45.47
N ASN A 1149 17.27 22.50 44.65
CA ASN A 1149 18.01 23.22 43.63
C ASN A 1149 17.28 23.22 42.26
N PHE A 1150 16.45 22.21 41.99
CA PHE A 1150 15.64 22.05 40.78
C PHE A 1150 14.15 21.75 41.09
N PRO A 1151 13.47 22.54 41.96
CA PRO A 1151 12.08 22.30 42.33
C PRO A 1151 11.14 22.30 41.12
N ASP A 1152 11.41 23.15 40.12
CA ASP A 1152 10.60 23.30 38.92
C ASP A 1152 10.61 22.04 38.05
N ILE A 1153 11.71 21.28 38.04
CA ILE A 1153 11.81 19.99 37.34
C ILE A 1153 11.16 18.89 38.17
N TYR A 1154 11.42 18.86 39.49
CA TYR A 1154 10.81 17.86 40.37
C TYR A 1154 9.27 17.99 40.44
N GLY A 1155 8.74 19.21 40.30
CA GLY A 1155 7.30 19.48 40.22
C GLY A 1155 6.60 18.86 39.00
N THR A 1156 7.30 18.73 37.86
CA THR A 1156 6.73 18.16 36.63
C THR A 1156 6.50 16.65 36.70
N PHE A 1157 6.99 15.99 37.75
CA PHE A 1157 6.73 14.58 38.04
C PHE A 1157 5.60 14.38 39.07
N LEU A 1158 4.74 15.39 39.26
CA LEU A 1158 3.49 15.29 40.01
C LEU A 1158 3.60 14.75 41.46
N PRO A 1159 4.60 15.16 42.28
CA PRO A 1159 4.82 14.62 43.63
C PRO A 1159 3.72 14.96 44.65
N SER A 1160 2.74 15.79 44.26
CA SER A 1160 1.52 16.08 45.03
C SER A 1160 0.31 15.21 44.67
N PHE A 1161 0.41 14.43 43.58
CA PHE A 1161 -0.67 13.59 43.03
C PHE A 1161 -0.33 12.10 43.14
N PHE A 1162 0.95 11.74 42.93
CA PHE A 1162 1.44 10.36 43.01
C PHE A 1162 2.47 10.16 44.12
N ASN A 1163 2.46 8.97 44.73
CA ASN A 1163 3.51 8.56 45.66
C ASN A 1163 4.73 8.00 44.89
N LEU A 1164 5.58 8.90 44.42
CA LEU A 1164 6.78 8.57 43.63
C LEU A 1164 7.74 7.57 44.30
N ASN A 1165 7.64 7.37 45.62
CA ASN A 1165 8.43 6.37 46.36
C ASN A 1165 8.00 4.91 46.06
N GLN A 1166 6.84 4.71 45.43
CA GLN A 1166 6.21 3.41 45.22
C GLN A 1166 5.86 3.13 43.75
N GLY A 1167 6.53 3.80 42.80
CA GLY A 1167 6.24 3.62 41.38
C GLY A 1167 7.28 4.26 40.47
N VAL A 1168 6.96 4.32 39.19
CA VAL A 1168 7.65 5.13 38.19
C VAL A 1168 6.65 6.05 37.50
N LEU A 1169 7.04 7.29 37.28
CA LEU A 1169 6.29 8.24 36.46
C LEU A 1169 7.16 8.64 35.26
N PHE A 1170 6.73 8.23 34.08
CA PHE A 1170 7.22 8.79 32.82
C PHE A 1170 6.62 10.17 32.64
N ARG A 1171 7.41 11.15 32.21
CA ARG A 1171 6.95 12.40 31.60
C ARG A 1171 7.38 12.35 30.14
N LEU A 1172 6.43 12.48 29.23
CA LEU A 1172 6.67 12.61 27.79
C LEU A 1172 6.31 14.05 27.40
N PRO A 1173 7.26 15.01 27.42
CA PRO A 1173 6.98 16.39 27.00
C PRO A 1173 6.65 16.43 25.51
N LEU A 1174 5.50 17.02 25.16
CA LEU A 1174 4.93 16.82 23.83
C LEU A 1174 5.64 17.65 22.77
N ARG A 1175 5.88 17.02 21.61
CA ARG A 1175 6.54 17.70 20.50
C ARG A 1175 5.63 18.76 19.88
N THR A 1176 5.93 20.03 20.12
CA THR A 1176 5.39 21.16 19.36
C THR A 1176 5.81 21.06 17.89
N ALA A 1177 5.03 21.57 16.91
CA ALA A 1177 5.50 21.52 15.52
C ALA A 1177 6.75 22.39 15.25
N ALA A 1178 7.04 23.37 16.13
CA ALA A 1178 8.37 24.00 16.21
C ALA A 1178 9.48 22.96 16.50
N GLY A 1179 9.24 22.06 17.46
CA GLY A 1179 10.07 20.86 17.69
C GLY A 1179 10.08 19.91 16.49
N ALA A 1180 8.93 19.62 15.85
CA ALA A 1180 8.86 18.74 14.66
C ALA A 1180 9.66 19.27 13.46
N THR A 1181 9.76 20.60 13.31
CA THR A 1181 10.59 21.25 12.28
C THR A 1181 12.10 21.06 12.52
N ILE A 1182 12.51 20.85 13.78
CA ILE A 1182 13.91 20.66 14.20
C ILE A 1182 14.23 19.16 14.40
N SER A 1183 13.23 18.33 14.67
CA SER A 1183 13.41 16.93 15.02
C SER A 1183 13.94 16.09 13.86
N ARG A 1184 15.01 15.36 14.16
CA ARG A 1184 15.58 14.34 13.25
C ARG A 1184 14.96 12.96 13.43
N VAL A 1185 14.06 12.81 14.41
CA VAL A 1185 13.42 11.53 14.79
C VAL A 1185 12.03 11.43 14.19
N SER A 1186 11.17 12.42 14.40
CA SER A 1186 9.85 12.44 13.80
C SER A 1186 9.42 13.86 13.45
N ASP A 1187 8.97 14.01 12.22
CA ASP A 1187 8.20 15.14 11.69
C ASP A 1187 6.74 15.10 12.17
N MET A 1188 6.36 14.07 12.93
CA MET A 1188 5.08 14.00 13.62
C MET A 1188 4.94 15.13 14.63
N VAL A 1189 3.92 15.93 14.34
CA VAL A 1189 3.35 17.04 15.09
C VAL A 1189 2.50 16.39 16.22
N VAL A 1190 2.63 16.80 17.50
CA VAL A 1190 2.06 16.09 18.69
C VAL A 1190 1.17 16.99 19.61
N ARG A 1191 -0.15 16.80 19.52
CA ARG A 1191 -1.32 17.72 19.56
C ARG A 1191 -2.24 17.38 20.93
N ASP A 1192 -3.56 17.29 21.43
CA ASP A 1192 -5.19 17.30 21.37
C ASP A 1192 -6.46 16.71 20.41
N GLN A 1193 -6.53 15.90 19.28
CA GLN A 1193 -7.61 15.10 18.57
C GLN A 1193 -7.28 13.58 18.30
N ASP A 1194 -6.16 13.20 17.63
CA ASP A 1194 -5.71 11.80 17.36
C ASP A 1194 -5.09 10.93 18.53
N LEU A 1195 -5.54 11.02 19.80
CA LEU A 1195 -5.16 10.25 21.02
C LEU A 1195 -6.19 10.41 22.16
N MET A 1196 -7.28 11.17 21.98
CA MET A 1196 -8.58 10.55 22.29
C MET A 1196 -8.74 9.30 21.44
N ALA A 1197 -8.11 9.20 20.26
CA ALA A 1197 -7.80 7.90 19.67
C ALA A 1197 -7.01 6.89 20.57
N MET A 1198 -6.50 7.27 21.75
CA MET A 1198 -6.07 6.43 22.88
C MET A 1198 -7.05 6.48 24.08
N GLU A 1199 -7.64 7.63 24.44
CA GLU A 1199 -8.63 7.72 25.52
C GLU A 1199 -9.92 6.96 25.15
N THR A 1200 -10.46 7.23 23.96
CA THR A 1200 -11.42 6.42 23.20
C THR A 1200 -10.93 4.99 22.98
N VAL A 1201 -9.67 4.71 22.64
CA VAL A 1201 -9.21 3.29 22.59
C VAL A 1201 -9.22 2.63 23.98
N LEU A 1202 -8.92 3.36 25.05
CA LEU A 1202 -9.03 2.89 26.43
C LEU A 1202 -10.49 2.79 26.92
N ALA A 1203 -11.42 3.52 26.29
CA ALA A 1203 -12.85 3.50 26.60
C ALA A 1203 -13.66 2.51 25.75
N GLU A 1204 -13.25 2.26 24.50
CA GLU A 1204 -13.92 1.39 23.51
C GLU A 1204 -13.22 0.03 23.40
N GLU A 1205 -11.88 -0.03 23.43
CA GLU A 1205 -11.10 -1.28 23.36
C GLU A 1205 -10.50 -1.71 24.72
N GLY A 1206 -10.64 -0.90 25.77
CA GLY A 1206 -9.99 -1.12 27.07
C GLY A 1206 -10.24 -2.49 27.70
N GLU A 1207 -11.43 -3.06 27.51
CA GLU A 1207 -11.77 -4.42 27.97
C GLU A 1207 -10.92 -5.49 27.26
N ASP A 1208 -10.78 -5.41 25.93
CA ASP A 1208 -9.97 -6.33 25.12
C ASP A 1208 -8.46 -6.15 25.38
N LEU A 1209 -8.02 -4.90 25.59
CA LEU A 1209 -6.61 -4.57 25.84
C LEU A 1209 -6.09 -5.14 27.17
N VAL A 1210 -6.93 -5.18 28.21
CA VAL A 1210 -6.56 -5.70 29.54
C VAL A 1210 -6.80 -7.21 29.65
N LEU A 1211 -7.66 -7.80 28.80
CA LEU A 1211 -8.10 -9.21 28.86
C LEU A 1211 -6.98 -10.26 28.96
N PHE A 1212 -5.79 -9.98 28.40
CA PHE A 1212 -4.64 -10.90 28.39
C PHE A 1212 -3.44 -10.43 29.23
N LEU A 1213 -3.54 -9.29 29.91
CA LEU A 1213 -2.54 -8.80 30.86
C LEU A 1213 -2.63 -9.60 32.18
N ARG A 1214 -1.51 -9.74 32.89
CA ARG A 1214 -1.37 -10.69 34.01
C ARG A 1214 -1.38 -10.05 35.38
N HIS A 1215 -0.90 -8.82 35.46
CA HIS A 1215 -0.66 -8.04 36.66
C HIS A 1215 -1.51 -6.77 36.64
N LEU A 1216 -1.64 -6.13 35.47
CA LEU A 1216 -2.41 -4.91 35.31
C LEU A 1216 -3.90 -5.19 35.47
N HIS A 1217 -4.54 -4.49 36.41
CA HIS A 1217 -5.95 -4.68 36.75
C HIS A 1217 -6.76 -3.38 36.73
N THR A 1218 -6.07 -2.23 36.69
CA THR A 1218 -6.69 -0.90 36.64
C THR A 1218 -5.90 -0.01 35.69
N VAL A 1219 -6.61 0.58 34.72
CA VAL A 1219 -6.10 1.67 33.88
C VAL A 1219 -6.99 2.89 34.13
N VAL A 1220 -6.38 4.08 34.25
CA VAL A 1220 -7.10 5.35 34.39
C VAL A 1220 -6.52 6.37 33.40
N PHE A 1221 -7.39 7.25 32.90
CA PHE A 1221 -7.04 8.46 32.15
C PHE A 1221 -7.59 9.70 32.86
N SER A 1222 -6.82 10.79 33.02
CA SER A 1222 -7.30 12.03 33.69
C SER A 1222 -6.59 13.34 33.31
N GLU A 1223 -7.16 14.46 33.80
CA GLU A 1223 -6.88 15.88 33.55
C GLU A 1223 -6.35 16.63 34.79
N ILE A 1224 -5.32 17.49 34.65
CA ILE A 1224 -4.73 18.36 35.71
C ILE A 1224 -4.17 19.72 35.26
#